data_AF-A0A1H9WC30-F1
#
_entry.id   AF-A0A1H9WC30-F1
#
_cell.length_a   1.000
_cell.length_b   1.000
_cell.length_c   1.000
_cell.angle_alpha   90.00
_cell.angle_beta   90.00
_cell.angle_gamma   90.00
#
_symmetry.space_group_name_H-M   'P 1'
#
loop_
_entity.id
_entity.type
_entity.pdbx_description
1 polymer ?
#
loop_
_entity_poly.entity_id
_entity_poly.type
_entity_poly.pdbx_seq_one_letter_code
_entity_poly.pdbx_strand_id
1 'polypeptide(L)'
;MPEQSARRPRIVLATDSLDPSGLGEHMLALARGLAPDHDVFLIADPERANHLLTKAARRGIAVKDLVPADELQAWLRRAGIDLLHVHAGIGWEGHTLAASGIAAGIPVIRTEHLPYLLTDPDQQAHYQAETAALAHHIVVSEASRKTYMDRHLDPSRMTVVRNGIFPLEPKAERPNVAMDLSDRTVLLSVARFSAQKDHASLIRALPAVIERHPSIVLLLVGSGEEEARIGNLANELGIADVIHFLGHREDIADLVACADLFVLPSLFEGLPLAVLEAMSLGIPVAATKIGGTVEALGEDHAFFAEPGHPASLADTIARALDDPAGRAAVGRIGLDRFRQHFSAARMAAETASVYRPFLTPNLSLQKDHSMQKTRLGFIGVGGIAHRHLDILATFEDVELVAFADPDSARADDAARRFGAKSFTSHRDMLENERLDAVYICVPPFAHGEPERDLIAHGIPFFVEKPVSLDIALAEEIAAGIAAKNLVTAVGYHWRYLDTVEEARALLTDNPAQLLSGYWLDSTPPPQWWWKEDKSGGQMVEQTTHLLDLARFLIGEVTEVYGRAGHADRQDFPGLDVPTVSTASLTFQSGVVANIASTCLLGWSHRVGLHIFADKLAIELTDRDIMVDVGRGRPVRQADGDPVWREDRDFIDAVRGAENRIRCPYADAVATHRLALAVVASSRSGEPVHLDITESARTPPATLRFQPRPEEAPRGMPPGHRKIRSLGIEAPGRAYVFEYEEGPPADGQVRLETLYTGLSAGTELTFLKNTNPYFRSRFDAGRGVFIENEPDLHYPVPFLGYMEVARVAESRAGGYAEGDVLATTYAHKTGHTADPYHDVLVPMPAEIDPLLGVLVAQMGPIAANGILHADAEAMGTQVASLGVGVAGRPVLVIGAGTVGLMTALFARKLGASDVVITDPSDFRRAKAEAMGLTAMTEDQAWQHAKARWHDGGLGRGADLVFQTRAHSGSLQTALKALRPQGTVIDLAFYQGGADHLRLGEEFHHNGLNIRCAQINRVPRGLSALWNRQRLARETVDLLRHDGAAIREHMITHVVPFEDGPAFLQDLVERRPDFLQVVFKVGA
;
A
#
# COMPACT_ATOMS: atom_id res chain seq x y z
N MET A 1 4.52 36.54 -25.91
CA MET A 1 3.74 35.55 -25.14
C MET A 1 3.41 34.44 -26.11
N PRO A 2 3.74 33.16 -25.83
CA PRO A 2 3.24 32.08 -26.68
C PRO A 2 1.73 32.04 -26.52
N GLU A 3 0.98 32.03 -27.63
CA GLU A 3 -0.47 31.87 -27.64
C GLU A 3 -0.83 30.64 -26.79
N GLN A 4 -1.59 30.86 -25.71
CA GLN A 4 -2.26 29.77 -25.03
C GLN A 4 -3.24 29.16 -26.05
N SER A 5 -2.87 28.01 -26.61
CA SER A 5 -3.78 27.18 -27.38
C SER A 5 -5.06 27.01 -26.57
N ALA A 6 -6.16 27.60 -27.03
CA ALA A 6 -7.45 27.45 -26.37
C ALA A 6 -7.76 25.95 -26.22
N ARG A 7 -8.08 25.50 -25.00
CA ARG A 7 -8.42 24.10 -24.74
C ARG A 7 -9.61 23.70 -25.59
N ARG A 8 -9.52 22.56 -26.26
CA ARG A 8 -10.64 22.00 -27.02
C ARG A 8 -11.77 21.58 -26.06
N PRO A 9 -13.05 21.85 -26.37
CA PRO A 9 -14.13 21.44 -25.48
C PRO A 9 -14.21 19.92 -25.37
N ARG A 10 -14.44 19.42 -24.15
CA ARG A 10 -14.56 17.98 -23.84
C ARG A 10 -16.02 17.54 -23.85
N ILE A 11 -16.37 16.67 -24.78
CA ILE A 11 -17.74 16.22 -25.04
C ILE A 11 -17.86 14.74 -24.71
N VAL A 12 -18.86 14.36 -23.92
CA VAL A 12 -19.19 12.96 -23.67
C VAL A 12 -20.40 12.57 -24.51
N LEU A 13 -20.31 11.50 -25.30
CA LEU A 13 -21.46 10.81 -25.90
C LEU A 13 -21.77 9.58 -25.05
N ALA A 14 -22.97 9.50 -24.46
CA ALA A 14 -23.34 8.44 -23.53
C ALA A 14 -24.64 7.75 -23.90
N THR A 15 -24.73 6.44 -23.69
CA THR A 15 -25.98 5.67 -23.77
C THR A 15 -25.98 4.56 -22.72
N ASP A 16 -27.16 4.28 -22.14
CA ASP A 16 -27.42 3.11 -21.29
C ASP A 16 -28.22 2.03 -22.04
N SER A 17 -28.34 2.17 -23.37
CA SER A 17 -28.97 1.15 -24.21
C SER A 17 -28.14 -0.13 -24.19
N LEU A 18 -28.82 -1.25 -23.97
CA LEU A 18 -28.21 -2.56 -23.80
C LEU A 18 -27.77 -3.20 -25.13
N ASP A 19 -28.25 -2.69 -26.26
CA ASP A 19 -27.87 -3.16 -27.60
C ASP A 19 -27.86 -1.97 -28.58
N PRO A 20 -26.86 -1.06 -28.46
CA PRO A 20 -26.82 0.18 -29.20
C PRO A 20 -26.31 -0.07 -30.64
N SER A 21 -27.09 -0.80 -31.45
CA SER A 21 -26.74 -1.13 -32.84
C SER A 21 -26.65 0.12 -33.74
N GLY A 22 -27.77 0.56 -34.33
CA GLY A 22 -27.78 1.76 -35.18
C GLY A 22 -27.42 3.03 -34.41
N LEU A 23 -27.89 3.15 -33.17
CA LEU A 23 -27.55 4.26 -32.27
C LEU A 23 -26.04 4.32 -31.99
N GLY A 24 -25.38 3.19 -31.77
CA GLY A 24 -23.94 3.14 -31.53
C GLY A 24 -23.13 3.49 -32.77
N GLU A 25 -23.53 3.02 -33.96
CA GLU A 25 -22.86 3.42 -35.21
C GLU A 25 -23.04 4.93 -35.49
N HIS A 26 -24.20 5.52 -35.15
CA HIS A 26 -24.36 6.98 -35.14
C HIS A 26 -23.37 7.65 -34.18
N MET A 27 -23.26 7.17 -32.93
CA MET A 27 -22.35 7.74 -31.94
C MET A 27 -20.89 7.67 -32.42
N LEU A 28 -20.46 6.57 -33.04
CA LEU A 28 -19.12 6.43 -33.61
C LEU A 28 -18.87 7.43 -34.75
N ALA A 29 -19.84 7.57 -35.67
CA ALA A 29 -19.73 8.51 -36.77
C ALA A 29 -19.68 9.96 -36.28
N LEU A 30 -20.51 10.30 -35.30
CA LEU A 30 -20.55 11.61 -34.66
C LEU A 30 -19.25 11.91 -33.92
N ALA A 31 -18.77 10.98 -33.09
CA ALA A 31 -17.51 11.13 -32.37
C ALA A 31 -16.34 11.41 -33.30
N ARG A 32 -16.22 10.63 -34.38
CA ARG A 32 -15.18 10.84 -35.40
C ARG A 32 -15.31 12.19 -36.12
N GLY A 33 -16.54 12.63 -36.41
CA GLY A 33 -16.79 13.92 -37.04
C GLY A 33 -16.51 15.12 -36.12
N LEU A 34 -16.66 14.96 -34.81
CA LEU A 34 -16.39 15.99 -33.80
C LEU A 34 -14.90 16.04 -33.37
N ALA A 35 -14.19 14.91 -33.49
CA ALA A 35 -12.79 14.73 -33.07
C ALA A 35 -11.74 15.66 -33.69
N PRO A 36 -11.98 16.42 -34.79
CA PRO A 36 -11.06 17.48 -35.21
C PRO A 36 -11.10 18.74 -34.34
N ASP A 37 -12.26 19.07 -33.78
CA ASP A 37 -12.48 20.33 -33.03
C ASP A 37 -12.72 20.10 -31.53
N HIS A 38 -13.14 18.90 -31.12
CA HIS A 38 -13.50 18.55 -29.74
C HIS A 38 -12.75 17.32 -29.21
N ASP A 39 -12.52 17.26 -27.90
CA ASP A 39 -12.04 16.04 -27.23
C ASP A 39 -13.26 15.18 -26.87
N VAL A 40 -13.43 14.05 -27.56
CA VAL A 40 -14.66 13.23 -27.46
C VAL A 40 -14.44 11.97 -26.63
N PHE A 41 -15.36 11.74 -25.70
CA PHE A 41 -15.44 10.55 -24.86
C PHE A 41 -16.71 9.76 -25.21
N LEU A 42 -16.64 8.44 -25.22
CA LEU A 42 -17.80 7.57 -25.40
C LEU A 42 -18.05 6.73 -24.13
N ILE A 43 -19.29 6.73 -23.64
CA ILE A 43 -19.74 5.96 -22.48
C ILE A 43 -20.88 5.01 -22.86
N ALA A 44 -20.75 3.75 -22.48
CA ALA A 44 -21.78 2.73 -22.70
C ALA A 44 -21.71 1.62 -21.63
N ASP A 45 -22.74 0.78 -21.60
CA ASP A 45 -22.79 -0.40 -20.72
C ASP A 45 -21.63 -1.39 -21.02
N PRO A 46 -20.80 -1.74 -20.02
CA PRO A 46 -19.61 -2.55 -20.24
C PRO A 46 -19.90 -4.02 -20.56
N GLU A 47 -21.06 -4.56 -20.16
CA GLU A 47 -21.38 -5.97 -20.38
C GLU A 47 -22.05 -6.18 -21.73
N ARG A 48 -23.02 -5.34 -22.06
CA ARG A 48 -23.89 -5.53 -23.23
C ARG A 48 -23.50 -4.66 -24.41
N ALA A 49 -22.85 -3.52 -24.18
CA ALA A 49 -22.37 -2.61 -25.22
C ALA A 49 -20.83 -2.57 -25.37
N ASN A 50 -20.10 -3.58 -24.87
CA ASN A 50 -18.64 -3.66 -24.98
C ASN A 50 -18.11 -3.50 -26.42
N HIS A 51 -18.83 -4.04 -27.40
CA HIS A 51 -18.46 -3.96 -28.81
C HIS A 51 -18.37 -2.52 -29.32
N LEU A 52 -19.24 -1.62 -28.83
CA LEU A 52 -19.23 -0.19 -29.17
C LEU A 52 -17.99 0.50 -28.60
N LEU A 53 -17.69 0.26 -27.32
CA LEU A 53 -16.51 0.84 -26.65
C LEU A 53 -15.22 0.32 -27.29
N THR A 54 -15.13 -0.97 -27.58
CA THR A 54 -13.98 -1.59 -28.26
C THR A 54 -13.76 -0.96 -29.65
N LYS A 55 -14.82 -0.81 -30.45
CA LYS A 55 -14.73 -0.14 -31.77
C LYS A 55 -14.31 1.33 -31.66
N ALA A 56 -14.78 2.05 -30.64
CA ALA A 56 -14.42 3.44 -30.40
C ALA A 56 -12.94 3.59 -30.00
N ALA A 57 -12.48 2.79 -29.04
CA ALA A 57 -11.11 2.80 -28.54
C ALA A 57 -10.09 2.57 -29.68
N ARG A 58 -10.35 1.56 -30.52
CA ARG A 58 -9.54 1.26 -31.73
C ARG A 58 -9.52 2.34 -32.80
N ARG A 59 -10.45 3.30 -32.74
CA ARG A 59 -10.48 4.48 -33.62
C ARG A 59 -9.84 5.71 -32.97
N GLY A 60 -9.15 5.54 -31.84
CA GLY A 60 -8.50 6.62 -31.08
C GLY A 60 -9.50 7.52 -30.35
N ILE A 61 -10.74 7.06 -30.12
CA ILE A 61 -11.74 7.78 -29.34
C ILE A 61 -11.56 7.38 -27.87
N ALA A 62 -11.59 8.35 -26.96
CA ALA A 62 -11.50 8.05 -25.54
C ALA A 62 -12.78 7.34 -25.08
N VAL A 63 -12.65 6.29 -24.26
CA VAL A 63 -13.79 5.45 -23.85
C VAL A 63 -13.87 5.32 -22.34
N LYS A 64 -15.09 5.21 -21.81
CA LYS A 64 -15.30 4.90 -20.40
C LYS A 64 -16.49 3.97 -20.19
N ASP A 65 -16.35 3.01 -19.29
CA ASP A 65 -17.47 2.17 -18.88
C ASP A 65 -18.54 2.99 -18.14
N LEU A 66 -19.80 2.64 -18.37
CA LEU A 66 -20.90 3.15 -17.56
C LEU A 66 -20.77 2.62 -16.13
N VAL A 67 -20.66 3.54 -15.18
CA VAL A 67 -20.57 3.28 -13.74
C VAL A 67 -21.81 3.83 -13.02
N PRO A 68 -22.05 3.48 -11.74
CA PRO A 68 -23.12 4.08 -10.95
C PRO A 68 -23.14 5.61 -10.98
N ALA A 69 -24.31 6.20 -10.75
CA ALA A 69 -24.56 7.63 -10.99
C ALA A 69 -23.65 8.59 -10.20
N ASP A 70 -23.34 8.24 -8.95
CA ASP A 70 -22.44 8.99 -8.06
C ASP A 70 -20.98 8.95 -8.55
N GLU A 71 -20.51 7.79 -8.97
CA GLU A 71 -19.18 7.62 -9.59
C GLU A 71 -19.07 8.37 -10.92
N LEU A 72 -20.11 8.29 -11.76
CA LEU A 72 -20.16 9.00 -13.03
C LEU A 72 -20.15 10.52 -12.80
N GLN A 73 -20.94 11.02 -11.86
CA GLN A 73 -20.96 12.43 -11.47
C GLN A 73 -19.57 12.90 -11.02
N ALA A 74 -18.90 12.13 -10.15
CA ALA A 74 -17.56 12.45 -9.67
C ALA A 74 -16.54 12.47 -10.81
N TRP A 75 -16.60 11.48 -11.71
CA TRP A 75 -15.72 11.43 -12.87
C TRP A 75 -15.96 12.59 -13.85
N LEU A 76 -17.21 12.93 -14.17
CA LEU A 76 -17.56 14.06 -15.05
C LEU A 76 -16.94 15.38 -14.55
N ARG A 77 -16.98 15.61 -13.23
CA ARG A 77 -16.34 16.77 -12.58
C ARG A 77 -14.82 16.70 -12.67
N ARG A 78 -14.21 15.58 -12.27
CA ARG A 78 -12.75 15.40 -12.23
C ARG A 78 -12.10 15.44 -13.62
N ALA A 79 -12.74 14.85 -14.62
CA ALA A 79 -12.32 14.88 -16.02
C ALA A 79 -12.58 16.25 -16.66
N GLY A 80 -13.28 17.16 -15.97
CA GLY A 80 -13.53 18.52 -16.46
C GLY A 80 -14.33 18.52 -17.77
N ILE A 81 -15.36 17.67 -17.88
CA ILE A 81 -16.25 17.59 -19.04
C ILE A 81 -17.00 18.92 -19.20
N ASP A 82 -17.22 19.32 -20.45
CA ASP A 82 -17.89 20.58 -20.80
C ASP A 82 -19.34 20.37 -21.25
N LEU A 83 -19.66 19.20 -21.80
CA LEU A 83 -21.01 18.84 -22.22
C LEU A 83 -21.22 17.32 -22.19
N LEU A 84 -22.38 16.90 -21.69
CA LEU A 84 -22.84 15.51 -21.77
C LEU A 84 -23.94 15.42 -22.84
N HIS A 85 -23.76 14.54 -23.81
CA HIS A 85 -24.72 14.24 -24.85
C HIS A 85 -25.22 12.81 -24.71
N VAL A 86 -26.46 12.67 -24.22
CA VAL A 86 -27.13 11.40 -24.01
C VAL A 86 -27.83 10.97 -25.31
N HIS A 87 -27.64 9.73 -25.74
CA HIS A 87 -28.33 9.14 -26.87
C HIS A 87 -29.32 8.09 -26.38
N ALA A 88 -30.61 8.30 -26.68
CA ALA A 88 -31.70 7.42 -26.31
C ALA A 88 -32.36 6.82 -27.55
N GLY A 89 -32.55 5.50 -27.54
CA GLY A 89 -33.30 4.75 -28.53
C GLY A 89 -34.80 4.90 -28.31
N ILE A 90 -35.29 4.59 -27.10
CA ILE A 90 -36.70 4.72 -26.71
C ILE A 90 -36.78 5.56 -25.43
N GLY A 91 -37.89 6.28 -25.24
CA GLY A 91 -38.04 7.35 -24.25
C GLY A 91 -37.54 7.07 -22.82
N TRP A 92 -37.48 5.83 -22.33
CA TRP A 92 -37.00 5.50 -20.97
C TRP A 92 -35.46 5.45 -20.81
N GLU A 93 -34.70 5.33 -21.89
CA GLU A 93 -33.23 5.27 -21.84
C GLU A 93 -32.65 6.63 -21.46
N GLY A 94 -31.51 6.65 -20.79
CA GLY A 94 -30.67 7.84 -20.60
C GLY A 94 -31.11 8.80 -19.49
N HIS A 95 -32.16 8.50 -18.71
CA HIS A 95 -32.59 9.36 -17.60
C HIS A 95 -31.53 9.49 -16.51
N THR A 96 -30.97 8.37 -16.04
CA THR A 96 -29.91 8.35 -15.01
C THR A 96 -28.63 9.03 -15.49
N LEU A 97 -28.27 8.86 -16.77
CA LEU A 97 -27.15 9.55 -17.41
C LEU A 97 -27.37 11.07 -17.39
N ALA A 98 -28.55 11.51 -17.80
CA ALA A 98 -28.91 12.93 -17.80
C ALA A 98 -28.86 13.52 -16.39
N ALA A 99 -29.43 12.83 -15.40
CA ALA A 99 -29.40 13.25 -14.00
C ALA A 99 -27.96 13.42 -13.48
N SER A 100 -27.06 12.50 -13.83
CA SER A 100 -25.63 12.56 -13.43
C SER A 100 -24.92 13.78 -14.01
N GLY A 101 -25.19 14.13 -15.27
CA GLY A 101 -24.66 15.35 -15.90
C GLY A 101 -25.21 16.64 -15.28
N ILE A 102 -26.52 16.69 -15.04
CA ILE A 102 -27.16 17.84 -14.37
C ILE A 102 -26.60 18.02 -12.96
N ALA A 103 -26.45 16.94 -12.19
CA ALA A 103 -25.86 16.97 -10.85
C ALA A 103 -24.37 17.33 -10.86
N ALA A 104 -23.65 17.06 -11.96
CA ALA A 104 -22.28 17.53 -12.19
C ALA A 104 -22.20 19.02 -12.53
N GLY A 105 -23.33 19.68 -12.83
CA GLY A 105 -23.38 21.10 -13.20
C GLY A 105 -22.95 21.38 -14.64
N ILE A 106 -23.04 20.38 -15.52
CA ILE A 106 -22.69 20.50 -16.94
C ILE A 106 -23.95 20.50 -17.82
N PRO A 107 -23.97 21.22 -18.95
CA PRO A 107 -25.07 21.15 -19.91
C PRO A 107 -25.28 19.73 -20.42
N VAL A 108 -26.53 19.27 -20.41
CA VAL A 108 -26.93 17.95 -20.91
C VAL A 108 -27.81 18.10 -22.13
N ILE A 109 -27.39 17.53 -23.26
CA ILE A 109 -28.17 17.42 -24.49
C ILE A 109 -28.62 15.97 -24.64
N ARG A 110 -29.82 15.76 -25.20
CA ARG A 110 -30.35 14.42 -25.47
C ARG A 110 -30.76 14.26 -26.92
N THR A 111 -30.22 13.26 -27.62
CA THR A 111 -30.71 12.85 -28.95
C THR A 111 -31.76 11.75 -28.81
N GLU A 112 -32.92 11.98 -29.42
CA GLU A 112 -34.00 11.01 -29.60
C GLU A 112 -33.87 10.35 -30.98
N HIS A 113 -33.55 9.05 -31.00
CA HIS A 113 -33.29 8.29 -32.24
C HIS A 113 -34.54 7.66 -32.87
N LEU A 114 -35.64 7.55 -32.13
CA LEU A 114 -36.93 7.08 -32.62
C LEU A 114 -38.02 8.14 -32.40
N PRO A 115 -39.19 8.01 -33.03
CA PRO A 115 -40.37 8.82 -32.71
C PRO A 115 -40.84 8.60 -31.27
N TYR A 116 -41.75 9.44 -30.76
CA TYR A 116 -42.31 9.28 -29.42
C TYR A 116 -43.24 8.04 -29.34
N LEU A 117 -42.83 7.01 -28.59
CA LEU A 117 -43.54 5.71 -28.52
C LEU A 117 -44.21 5.43 -27.16
N LEU A 118 -44.01 6.27 -26.14
CA LEU A 118 -44.56 6.00 -24.80
C LEU A 118 -46.10 6.12 -24.80
N THR A 119 -46.78 5.03 -24.49
CA THR A 119 -48.25 4.96 -24.42
C THR A 119 -48.79 5.01 -23.00
N ASP A 120 -48.00 4.56 -22.02
CA ASP A 120 -48.35 4.52 -20.61
C ASP A 120 -48.28 5.93 -19.95
N PRO A 121 -49.32 6.39 -19.24
CA PRO A 121 -49.34 7.72 -18.62
C PRO A 121 -48.25 7.98 -17.58
N ASP A 122 -47.87 6.97 -16.79
CA ASP A 122 -46.85 7.12 -15.76
C ASP A 122 -45.47 7.25 -16.42
N GLN A 123 -45.20 6.47 -17.47
CA GLN A 123 -43.99 6.62 -18.29
C GLN A 123 -43.91 8.00 -18.97
N GLN A 124 -45.04 8.53 -19.45
CA GLN A 124 -45.09 9.87 -20.04
C GLN A 124 -44.77 10.96 -19.01
N ALA A 125 -45.36 10.88 -17.82
CA ALA A 125 -45.09 11.82 -16.74
C ALA A 125 -43.64 11.74 -16.24
N HIS A 126 -43.10 10.52 -16.11
CA HIS A 126 -41.70 10.31 -15.75
C HIS A 126 -40.75 10.91 -16.79
N TYR A 127 -40.98 10.64 -18.08
CA TYR A 127 -40.19 11.24 -19.16
C TYR A 127 -40.17 12.77 -19.08
N GLN A 128 -41.33 13.41 -18.87
CA GLN A 128 -41.43 14.86 -18.75
C GLN A 128 -40.65 15.40 -17.54
N ALA A 129 -40.71 14.73 -16.39
CA ALA A 129 -39.98 15.12 -15.20
C ALA A 129 -38.46 15.03 -15.40
N GLU A 130 -37.97 13.90 -15.91
CA GLU A 130 -36.54 13.63 -16.07
C GLU A 130 -35.89 14.45 -17.20
N THR A 131 -36.68 14.91 -18.19
CA THR A 131 -36.18 15.73 -19.30
C THR A 131 -36.35 17.24 -19.08
N ALA A 132 -37.02 17.65 -18.00
CA ALA A 132 -37.31 19.05 -17.71
C ALA A 132 -36.03 19.91 -17.56
N ALA A 133 -34.98 19.36 -16.97
CA ALA A 133 -33.72 20.05 -16.69
C ALA A 133 -32.65 19.93 -17.79
N LEU A 134 -32.96 19.25 -18.91
CA LEU A 134 -32.05 19.15 -20.05
C LEU A 134 -31.80 20.52 -20.69
N ALA A 135 -30.59 20.75 -21.17
CA ALA A 135 -30.23 21.96 -21.88
C ALA A 135 -30.93 22.03 -23.25
N HIS A 136 -30.96 20.90 -23.99
CA HIS A 136 -31.58 20.82 -25.32
C HIS A 136 -31.87 19.38 -25.75
N HIS A 137 -32.81 19.22 -26.69
CA HIS A 137 -33.07 17.97 -27.40
C HIS A 137 -32.64 18.05 -28.86
N ILE A 138 -32.07 16.96 -29.36
CA ILE A 138 -31.87 16.71 -30.78
C ILE A 138 -32.83 15.61 -31.21
N VAL A 139 -33.51 15.79 -32.33
CA VAL A 139 -34.36 14.77 -32.95
C VAL A 139 -33.85 14.48 -34.35
N VAL A 140 -33.83 13.21 -34.73
CA VAL A 140 -33.14 12.77 -35.96
C VAL A 140 -33.91 13.05 -37.27
N SER A 141 -35.16 13.49 -37.19
CA SER A 141 -36.02 13.81 -38.34
C SER A 141 -37.14 14.79 -37.95
N GLU A 142 -37.71 15.49 -38.94
CA GLU A 142 -38.88 16.36 -38.73
C GLU A 142 -40.12 15.52 -38.36
N ALA A 143 -40.22 14.32 -38.91
CA ALA A 143 -41.26 13.37 -38.53
C ALA A 143 -41.20 13.03 -37.02
N SER A 144 -40.00 12.73 -36.50
CA SER A 144 -39.81 12.53 -35.06
C SER A 144 -40.14 13.80 -34.28
N ARG A 145 -39.64 14.98 -34.70
CA ARG A 145 -39.93 16.27 -34.04
C ARG A 145 -41.42 16.47 -33.77
N LYS A 146 -42.25 16.22 -34.79
CA LYS A 146 -43.70 16.36 -34.69
C LYS A 146 -44.29 15.47 -33.59
N THR A 147 -43.87 14.21 -33.49
CA THR A 147 -44.39 13.28 -32.47
C THR A 147 -44.06 13.70 -31.03
N TYR A 148 -42.90 14.32 -30.80
CA TYR A 148 -42.53 14.85 -29.48
C TYR A 148 -43.27 16.17 -29.17
N MET A 149 -43.52 17.02 -30.17
CA MET A 149 -44.32 18.25 -30.02
C MET A 149 -45.78 17.95 -29.66
N ASP A 150 -46.38 16.93 -30.28
CA ASP A 150 -47.75 16.49 -29.98
C ASP A 150 -47.92 16.02 -28.52
N ARG A 151 -46.81 15.80 -27.80
CA ARG A 151 -46.74 15.41 -26.38
C ARG A 151 -46.22 16.51 -25.47
N HIS A 152 -46.32 17.76 -25.92
CA HIS A 152 -46.06 18.99 -25.16
C HIS A 152 -44.59 19.28 -24.81
N LEU A 153 -43.62 18.71 -25.53
CA LEU A 153 -42.25 19.24 -25.49
C LEU A 153 -42.16 20.58 -26.22
N ASP A 154 -41.47 21.52 -25.58
CA ASP A 154 -41.29 22.88 -26.09
C ASP A 154 -40.45 22.86 -27.39
N PRO A 155 -41.00 23.30 -28.54
CA PRO A 155 -40.26 23.37 -29.80
C PRO A 155 -39.00 24.21 -29.76
N SER A 156 -38.87 25.17 -28.83
CA SER A 156 -37.68 26.00 -28.66
C SER A 156 -36.50 25.25 -28.03
N ARG A 157 -36.77 24.12 -27.36
CA ARG A 157 -35.79 23.23 -26.74
C ARG A 157 -35.42 22.03 -27.63
N MET A 158 -35.76 22.09 -28.91
CA MET A 158 -35.58 20.98 -29.87
C MET A 158 -34.98 21.45 -31.20
N THR A 159 -33.94 20.77 -31.66
CA THR A 159 -33.35 20.95 -33.00
C THR A 159 -33.38 19.64 -33.77
N VAL A 160 -33.71 19.71 -35.06
CA VAL A 160 -33.60 18.56 -35.97
C VAL A 160 -32.18 18.51 -36.49
N VAL A 161 -31.48 17.41 -36.21
CA VAL A 161 -30.19 17.09 -36.84
C VAL A 161 -30.31 15.72 -37.47
N ARG A 162 -30.31 15.68 -38.80
CA ARG A 162 -30.47 14.43 -39.53
C ARG A 162 -29.24 13.55 -39.35
N ASN A 163 -29.48 12.27 -39.11
CA ASN A 163 -28.45 11.23 -39.15
C ASN A 163 -27.54 11.37 -40.38
N GLY A 164 -26.28 11.04 -40.18
CA GLY A 164 -25.28 11.03 -41.23
C GLY A 164 -24.28 9.91 -41.02
N ILE A 165 -23.83 9.33 -42.13
CA ILE A 165 -22.83 8.27 -42.15
C ILE A 165 -21.62 8.69 -42.97
N PHE A 166 -20.49 8.04 -42.72
CA PHE A 166 -19.42 8.04 -43.71
C PHE A 166 -19.87 7.16 -44.88
N PRO A 167 -19.59 7.53 -46.14
CA PRO A 167 -19.92 6.67 -47.29
C PRO A 167 -19.34 5.27 -47.08
N LEU A 168 -20.11 4.24 -47.42
CA LEU A 168 -19.59 2.88 -47.37
C LEU A 168 -18.50 2.68 -48.44
N GLU A 169 -17.45 1.95 -48.05
CA GLU A 169 -16.34 1.61 -48.93
C GLU A 169 -16.18 0.07 -48.95
N PRO A 170 -16.64 -0.62 -50.01
CA PRO A 170 -16.46 -2.06 -50.12
C PRO A 170 -14.97 -2.40 -50.25
N LYS A 171 -14.54 -3.46 -49.56
CA LYS A 171 -13.15 -3.90 -49.49
C LYS A 171 -12.86 -5.10 -50.39
N ALA A 172 -13.87 -5.90 -50.68
CA ALA A 172 -13.74 -7.11 -51.48
C ALA A 172 -14.53 -6.99 -52.80
N GLU A 173 -14.04 -7.65 -53.86
CA GLU A 173 -14.78 -7.75 -55.13
C GLU A 173 -16.04 -8.65 -55.01
N ARG A 174 -16.11 -9.52 -53.99
CA ARG A 174 -17.26 -10.39 -53.71
C ARG A 174 -17.48 -10.54 -52.20
N PRO A 175 -18.73 -10.55 -51.70
CA PRO A 175 -19.03 -10.72 -50.28
C PRO A 175 -18.76 -12.15 -49.82
N ASN A 176 -18.47 -12.33 -48.52
CA ASN A 176 -18.24 -13.65 -47.93
C ASN A 176 -19.58 -14.38 -47.66
N VAL A 177 -20.22 -14.86 -48.72
CA VAL A 177 -21.46 -15.66 -48.66
C VAL A 177 -21.16 -17.05 -49.19
N ALA A 178 -21.63 -18.09 -48.49
CA ALA A 178 -21.34 -19.50 -48.81
C ALA A 178 -22.01 -20.00 -50.12
N MET A 179 -22.63 -19.12 -50.90
CA MET A 179 -23.39 -19.44 -52.11
C MET A 179 -22.96 -18.53 -53.27
N ASP A 180 -22.99 -19.06 -54.49
CA ASP A 180 -22.76 -18.28 -55.70
C ASP A 180 -23.97 -17.38 -56.01
N LEU A 181 -23.72 -16.07 -56.06
CA LEU A 181 -24.72 -15.03 -56.33
C LEU A 181 -24.75 -14.59 -57.81
N SER A 182 -23.85 -15.12 -58.66
CA SER A 182 -23.57 -14.55 -59.99
C SER A 182 -24.78 -14.50 -60.95
N ASP A 183 -25.71 -15.45 -60.84
CA ASP A 183 -26.92 -15.56 -61.68
C ASP A 183 -28.23 -15.30 -60.91
N ARG A 184 -28.15 -14.64 -59.74
CA ARG A 184 -29.29 -14.41 -58.84
C ARG A 184 -29.61 -12.92 -58.74
N THR A 185 -30.88 -12.61 -58.50
CA THR A 185 -31.28 -11.25 -58.12
C THR A 185 -31.25 -11.12 -56.59
N VAL A 186 -30.37 -10.28 -56.07
CA VAL A 186 -30.08 -10.22 -54.63
C VAL A 186 -30.93 -9.13 -53.96
N LEU A 187 -31.86 -9.56 -53.12
CA LEU A 187 -32.57 -8.70 -52.17
C LEU A 187 -31.80 -8.69 -50.85
N LEU A 188 -31.60 -7.51 -50.27
CA LEU A 188 -30.90 -7.37 -48.99
C LEU A 188 -31.76 -6.61 -47.97
N SER A 189 -31.85 -7.12 -46.75
CA SER A 189 -32.35 -6.39 -45.59
C SER A 189 -31.33 -6.45 -44.47
N VAL A 190 -30.89 -5.28 -44.01
CA VAL A 190 -29.98 -5.12 -42.86
C VAL A 190 -30.74 -4.44 -41.73
N ALA A 191 -31.15 -5.22 -40.73
CA ALA A 191 -31.88 -4.72 -39.57
C ALA A 191 -31.92 -5.76 -38.44
N ARG A 192 -32.07 -5.29 -37.19
CA ARG A 192 -32.36 -6.16 -36.04
C ARG A 192 -33.68 -6.92 -36.28
N PHE A 193 -33.74 -8.21 -35.92
CA PHE A 193 -34.96 -9.00 -36.02
C PHE A 193 -35.91 -8.69 -34.86
N SER A 194 -36.58 -7.55 -34.94
CA SER A 194 -37.58 -7.09 -33.97
C SER A 194 -38.94 -6.85 -34.62
N ALA A 195 -39.99 -6.79 -33.80
CA ALA A 195 -41.36 -6.51 -34.25
C ALA A 195 -41.45 -5.16 -35.00
N GLN A 196 -40.68 -4.15 -34.59
CA GLN A 196 -40.57 -2.86 -35.28
C GLN A 196 -40.15 -3.02 -36.74
N LYS A 197 -39.19 -3.89 -37.02
CA LYS A 197 -38.58 -4.02 -38.35
C LYS A 197 -39.41 -4.87 -39.30
N ASP A 198 -40.42 -5.59 -38.79
CA ASP A 198 -41.45 -6.34 -39.52
C ASP A 198 -40.93 -7.20 -40.69
N HIS A 199 -39.85 -7.94 -40.42
CA HIS A 199 -39.32 -8.95 -41.35
C HIS A 199 -40.39 -9.98 -41.73
N ALA A 200 -41.37 -10.26 -40.87
CA ALA A 200 -42.46 -11.17 -41.18
C ALA A 200 -43.32 -10.69 -42.36
N SER A 201 -43.53 -9.38 -42.53
CA SER A 201 -44.21 -8.88 -43.73
C SER A 201 -43.38 -9.08 -45.00
N LEU A 202 -42.05 -8.94 -44.93
CA LEU A 202 -41.16 -9.27 -46.04
C LEU A 202 -41.19 -10.76 -46.39
N ILE A 203 -41.15 -11.64 -45.39
CA ILE A 203 -41.26 -13.10 -45.61
C ILE A 203 -42.62 -13.46 -46.22
N ARG A 204 -43.73 -12.86 -45.76
CA ARG A 204 -45.06 -13.07 -46.35
C ARG A 204 -45.24 -12.49 -47.75
N ALA A 205 -44.48 -11.45 -48.09
CA ALA A 205 -44.48 -10.86 -49.42
C ALA A 205 -43.74 -11.75 -50.45
N LEU A 206 -42.74 -12.50 -49.98
CA LEU A 206 -41.80 -13.20 -50.85
C LEU A 206 -42.43 -14.25 -51.79
N PRO A 207 -43.44 -15.07 -51.41
CA PRO A 207 -44.05 -16.04 -52.32
C PRO A 207 -44.57 -15.41 -53.63
N ALA A 208 -45.25 -14.26 -53.52
CA ALA A 208 -45.75 -13.53 -54.69
C ALA A 208 -44.62 -12.92 -55.54
N VAL A 209 -43.51 -12.54 -54.92
CA VAL A 209 -42.32 -12.05 -55.64
C VAL A 209 -41.61 -13.20 -56.36
N ILE A 210 -41.47 -14.37 -55.72
CA ILE A 210 -40.82 -15.57 -56.29
C ILE A 210 -41.60 -16.07 -57.51
N GLU A 211 -42.93 -16.08 -57.44
CA GLU A 211 -43.78 -16.49 -58.57
C GLU A 211 -43.48 -15.66 -59.83
N ARG A 212 -43.20 -14.36 -59.66
CA ARG A 212 -42.90 -13.43 -60.74
C ARG A 212 -41.41 -13.37 -61.11
N HIS A 213 -40.52 -13.58 -60.14
CA HIS A 213 -39.07 -13.51 -60.27
C HIS A 213 -38.42 -14.73 -59.57
N PRO A 214 -38.33 -15.89 -60.24
CA PRO A 214 -37.90 -17.13 -59.60
C PRO A 214 -36.39 -17.22 -59.28
N SER A 215 -35.58 -16.29 -59.80
CA SER A 215 -34.12 -16.23 -59.57
C SER A 215 -33.71 -15.39 -58.36
N ILE A 216 -34.67 -14.89 -57.57
CA ILE A 216 -34.35 -14.05 -56.41
C ILE A 216 -33.67 -14.86 -55.29
N VAL A 217 -32.88 -14.16 -54.51
CA VAL A 217 -32.39 -14.60 -53.20
C VAL A 217 -32.56 -13.44 -52.22
N LEU A 218 -33.00 -13.74 -50.99
CA LEU A 218 -33.08 -12.78 -49.90
C LEU A 218 -31.96 -13.01 -48.89
N LEU A 219 -31.10 -12.02 -48.72
CA LEU A 219 -30.09 -11.98 -47.67
C LEU A 219 -30.63 -11.18 -46.48
N LEU A 220 -30.71 -11.83 -45.32
CA LEU A 220 -31.13 -11.21 -44.06
C LEU A 220 -29.92 -11.08 -43.14
N VAL A 221 -29.56 -9.84 -42.82
CA VAL A 221 -28.41 -9.51 -41.99
C VAL A 221 -28.89 -8.85 -40.71
N GLY A 222 -28.48 -9.44 -39.58
CA GLY A 222 -28.93 -9.06 -38.25
C GLY A 222 -29.21 -10.28 -37.38
N SER A 223 -29.58 -10.02 -36.14
CA SER A 223 -30.07 -10.99 -35.16
C SER A 223 -31.18 -10.32 -34.34
N GLY A 224 -31.97 -11.10 -33.59
CA GLY A 224 -32.99 -10.53 -32.71
C GLY A 224 -34.04 -11.53 -32.26
N GLU A 225 -34.94 -11.07 -31.39
CA GLU A 225 -35.96 -11.90 -30.74
C GLU A 225 -36.95 -12.56 -31.72
N GLU A 226 -37.11 -12.00 -32.93
CA GLU A 226 -38.03 -12.52 -33.94
C GLU A 226 -37.39 -13.59 -34.86
N GLU A 227 -36.09 -13.86 -34.74
CA GLU A 227 -35.33 -14.72 -35.67
C GLU A 227 -35.94 -16.12 -35.85
N ALA A 228 -36.26 -16.79 -34.74
CA ALA A 228 -36.90 -18.10 -34.78
C ALA A 228 -38.30 -18.04 -35.42
N ARG A 229 -39.05 -16.97 -35.15
CA ARG A 229 -40.40 -16.78 -35.69
C ARG A 229 -40.39 -16.58 -37.20
N ILE A 230 -39.46 -15.77 -37.71
CA ILE A 230 -39.32 -15.52 -39.15
C ILE A 230 -38.75 -16.75 -39.88
N GLY A 231 -37.84 -17.50 -39.27
CA GLY A 231 -37.35 -18.77 -39.81
C GLY A 231 -38.45 -19.83 -39.91
N ASN A 232 -39.26 -20.00 -38.86
CA ASN A 232 -40.42 -20.89 -38.89
C ASN A 232 -41.44 -20.48 -39.95
N LEU A 233 -41.72 -19.18 -40.06
CA LEU A 233 -42.61 -18.64 -41.09
C LEU A 233 -42.10 -18.92 -42.52
N ALA A 234 -40.78 -18.81 -42.75
CA ALA A 234 -40.18 -19.15 -44.04
C ALA A 234 -40.34 -20.64 -44.38
N ASN A 235 -40.22 -21.53 -43.37
CA ASN A 235 -40.45 -22.97 -43.53
C ASN A 235 -41.94 -23.29 -43.78
N GLU A 236 -42.85 -22.68 -43.02
CA GLU A 236 -44.31 -22.84 -43.18
C GLU A 236 -44.78 -22.43 -44.58
N LEU A 237 -44.18 -21.38 -45.15
CA LEU A 237 -44.46 -20.89 -46.50
C LEU A 237 -43.69 -21.63 -47.60
N GLY A 238 -42.80 -22.56 -47.26
CA GLY A 238 -42.04 -23.37 -48.22
C GLY A 238 -41.00 -22.58 -49.03
N ILE A 239 -40.48 -21.48 -48.48
CA ILE A 239 -39.55 -20.55 -49.17
C ILE A 239 -38.19 -20.43 -48.48
N ALA A 240 -37.88 -21.33 -47.54
CA ALA A 240 -36.64 -21.29 -46.78
C ALA A 240 -35.38 -21.38 -47.68
N ASP A 241 -35.45 -22.10 -48.79
CA ASP A 241 -34.32 -22.32 -49.70
C ASP A 241 -33.82 -21.04 -50.42
N VAL A 242 -34.63 -19.97 -50.44
CA VAL A 242 -34.26 -18.70 -51.08
C VAL A 242 -33.94 -17.59 -50.06
N ILE A 243 -33.96 -17.90 -48.76
CA ILE A 243 -33.69 -16.96 -47.68
C ILE A 243 -32.42 -17.39 -46.94
N HIS A 244 -31.45 -16.49 -46.84
CA HIS A 244 -30.20 -16.74 -46.13
C HIS A 244 -30.08 -15.79 -44.94
N PHE A 245 -30.18 -16.38 -43.75
CA PHE A 245 -29.87 -15.73 -42.49
C PHE A 245 -28.35 -15.69 -42.32
N LEU A 246 -27.77 -14.50 -42.40
CA LEU A 246 -26.32 -14.30 -42.31
C LEU A 246 -25.85 -13.96 -40.89
N GLY A 247 -26.78 -13.78 -39.96
CA GLY A 247 -26.50 -13.34 -38.60
C GLY A 247 -25.95 -11.91 -38.57
N HIS A 248 -25.25 -11.58 -37.48
CA HIS A 248 -24.53 -10.31 -37.37
C HIS A 248 -23.27 -10.31 -38.26
N ARG A 249 -23.03 -9.21 -38.99
CA ARG A 249 -21.97 -9.10 -40.01
C ARG A 249 -21.22 -7.77 -39.89
N GLU A 250 -19.92 -7.79 -40.14
CA GLU A 250 -19.07 -6.58 -40.18
C GLU A 250 -18.76 -6.12 -41.61
N ASP A 251 -18.95 -6.98 -42.61
CA ASP A 251 -18.73 -6.72 -44.04
C ASP A 251 -19.98 -6.12 -44.74
N ILE A 252 -20.70 -5.23 -44.05
CA ILE A 252 -21.93 -4.60 -44.55
C ILE A 252 -21.70 -3.86 -45.87
N ALA A 253 -20.57 -3.19 -46.04
CA ALA A 253 -20.24 -2.50 -47.28
C ALA A 253 -20.19 -3.44 -48.50
N ASP A 254 -19.61 -4.64 -48.32
CA ASP A 254 -19.50 -5.64 -49.39
C ASP A 254 -20.87 -6.28 -49.69
N LEU A 255 -21.68 -6.52 -48.65
CA LEU A 255 -23.04 -7.08 -48.79
C LEU A 255 -24.00 -6.09 -49.45
N VAL A 256 -23.93 -4.81 -49.11
CA VAL A 256 -24.76 -3.79 -49.76
C VAL A 256 -24.33 -3.60 -51.21
N ALA A 257 -23.02 -3.59 -51.49
CA ALA A 257 -22.50 -3.45 -52.85
C ALA A 257 -22.96 -4.57 -53.81
N CYS A 258 -23.26 -5.76 -53.29
CA CYS A 258 -23.73 -6.89 -54.10
C CYS A 258 -25.26 -6.97 -54.25
N ALA A 259 -26.03 -6.08 -53.62
CA ALA A 259 -27.49 -6.12 -53.65
C ALA A 259 -28.06 -5.45 -54.91
N ASP A 260 -29.06 -6.08 -55.53
CA ASP A 260 -29.83 -5.46 -56.63
C ASP A 260 -30.92 -4.51 -56.11
N LEU A 261 -31.43 -4.79 -54.91
CA LEU A 261 -32.46 -3.99 -54.24
C LEU A 261 -32.35 -4.15 -52.72
N PHE A 262 -32.26 -3.04 -52.01
CA PHE A 262 -32.32 -3.01 -50.56
C PHE A 262 -33.79 -2.89 -50.11
N VAL A 263 -34.22 -3.70 -49.14
CA VAL A 263 -35.61 -3.75 -48.67
C VAL A 263 -35.70 -3.47 -47.18
N LEU A 264 -36.51 -2.49 -46.77
CA LEU A 264 -36.75 -2.17 -45.35
C LEU A 264 -38.26 -2.07 -45.03
N PRO A 265 -38.87 -3.12 -44.43
CA PRO A 265 -40.32 -3.20 -44.26
C PRO A 265 -40.83 -2.63 -42.91
N SER A 266 -40.09 -1.72 -42.29
CA SER A 266 -40.31 -1.32 -40.89
C SER A 266 -41.66 -0.64 -40.63
N LEU A 267 -42.17 -0.75 -39.39
CA LEU A 267 -43.43 -0.11 -38.98
C LEU A 267 -43.23 1.35 -38.57
N PHE A 268 -42.07 1.67 -38.01
CA PHE A 268 -41.68 3.03 -37.65
C PHE A 268 -40.16 3.15 -37.62
N GLU A 269 -39.64 4.35 -37.92
CA GLU A 269 -38.23 4.71 -37.96
C GLU A 269 -38.06 6.17 -37.59
N GLY A 270 -36.96 6.52 -36.92
CA GLY A 270 -36.55 7.91 -36.73
C GLY A 270 -35.94 8.49 -38.01
N LEU A 271 -34.75 8.01 -38.38
CA LEU A 271 -34.13 8.20 -39.69
C LEU A 271 -33.18 7.00 -39.95
N PRO A 272 -33.54 6.06 -40.83
CA PRO A 272 -32.92 4.74 -40.87
C PRO A 272 -31.50 4.75 -41.47
N LEU A 273 -30.48 4.41 -40.68
CA LEU A 273 -29.08 4.36 -41.13
C LEU A 273 -28.85 3.37 -42.27
N ALA A 274 -29.48 2.20 -42.24
CA ALA A 274 -29.32 1.18 -43.28
C ALA A 274 -29.82 1.63 -44.67
N VAL A 275 -30.81 2.54 -44.70
CA VAL A 275 -31.25 3.19 -45.95
C VAL A 275 -30.18 4.16 -46.45
N LEU A 276 -29.57 4.94 -45.53
CA LEU A 276 -28.47 5.85 -45.90
C LEU A 276 -27.25 5.08 -46.40
N GLU A 277 -26.95 3.92 -45.81
CA GLU A 277 -25.91 2.99 -46.24
C GLU A 277 -26.12 2.52 -47.68
N ALA A 278 -27.32 2.02 -48.00
CA ALA A 278 -27.70 1.65 -49.36
C ALA A 278 -27.61 2.82 -50.34
N MET A 279 -28.13 3.99 -49.96
CA MET A 279 -28.04 5.20 -50.77
C MET A 279 -26.59 5.62 -51.03
N SER A 280 -25.68 5.45 -50.07
CA SER A 280 -24.27 5.84 -50.21
C SER A 280 -23.51 5.07 -51.30
N LEU A 281 -23.99 3.86 -51.64
CA LEU A 281 -23.48 3.03 -52.74
C LEU A 281 -24.35 3.11 -53.99
N GLY A 282 -25.40 3.93 -53.99
CA GLY A 282 -26.35 4.04 -55.10
C GLY A 282 -27.26 2.83 -55.29
N ILE A 283 -27.43 2.02 -54.25
CA ILE A 283 -28.34 0.87 -54.26
C ILE A 283 -29.77 1.36 -54.11
N PRO A 284 -30.69 0.95 -55.00
CA PRO A 284 -32.10 1.32 -54.93
C PRO A 284 -32.76 0.72 -53.69
N VAL A 285 -33.68 1.46 -53.08
CA VAL A 285 -34.34 1.09 -51.83
C VAL A 285 -35.85 0.91 -52.05
N ALA A 286 -36.39 -0.24 -51.66
CA ALA A 286 -37.83 -0.46 -51.47
C ALA A 286 -38.12 -0.44 -49.97
N ALA A 287 -39.01 0.44 -49.51
CA ALA A 287 -39.27 0.57 -48.08
C ALA A 287 -40.71 0.96 -47.79
N THR A 288 -41.13 0.83 -46.54
CA THR A 288 -42.46 1.29 -46.10
C THR A 288 -42.53 2.82 -46.04
N LYS A 289 -43.70 3.38 -46.32
CA LYS A 289 -43.95 4.83 -46.34
C LYS A 289 -44.15 5.40 -44.92
N ILE A 290 -43.06 5.44 -44.16
CA ILE A 290 -43.01 5.91 -42.77
C ILE A 290 -42.13 7.16 -42.66
N GLY A 291 -42.42 8.01 -41.66
CA GLY A 291 -41.87 9.37 -41.56
C GLY A 291 -40.37 9.49 -41.86
N GLY A 292 -39.50 8.85 -41.08
CA GLY A 292 -38.05 8.91 -41.27
C GLY A 292 -37.56 8.41 -42.63
N THR A 293 -38.18 7.36 -43.16
CA THR A 293 -37.84 6.79 -44.47
C THR A 293 -38.24 7.72 -45.61
N VAL A 294 -39.40 8.37 -45.49
CA VAL A 294 -39.86 9.40 -46.44
C VAL A 294 -38.90 10.59 -46.44
N GLU A 295 -38.40 10.99 -45.29
CA GLU A 295 -37.43 12.08 -45.19
C GLU A 295 -36.09 11.73 -45.87
N ALA A 296 -35.62 10.49 -45.74
CA ALA A 296 -34.42 10.01 -46.43
C ALA A 296 -34.60 9.97 -47.97
N LEU A 297 -35.62 9.27 -48.45
CA LEU A 297 -35.80 8.94 -49.87
C LEU A 297 -36.51 10.06 -50.67
N GLY A 298 -37.30 10.90 -50.00
CA GLY A 298 -38.15 11.95 -50.60
C GLY A 298 -39.61 11.50 -50.76
N GLU A 299 -40.55 12.46 -50.74
CA GLU A 299 -42.00 12.19 -50.80
C GLU A 299 -42.43 11.46 -52.09
N ASP A 300 -41.77 11.77 -53.20
CA ASP A 300 -42.06 11.24 -54.54
C ASP A 300 -41.31 9.93 -54.87
N HIS A 301 -40.67 9.29 -53.88
CA HIS A 301 -39.91 8.06 -54.11
C HIS A 301 -40.82 6.92 -54.63
N ALA A 302 -40.36 6.25 -55.69
CA ALA A 302 -41.19 5.36 -56.50
C ALA A 302 -41.54 4.02 -55.82
N PHE A 303 -40.72 3.59 -54.85
CA PHE A 303 -40.78 2.25 -54.25
C PHE A 303 -41.17 2.28 -52.77
N PHE A 304 -42.31 2.93 -52.50
CA PHE A 304 -42.97 2.88 -51.20
C PHE A 304 -44.04 1.80 -51.11
N ALA A 305 -44.06 1.08 -50.00
CA ALA A 305 -45.11 0.15 -49.59
C ALA A 305 -45.87 0.66 -48.35
N GLU A 306 -47.08 0.16 -48.14
CA GLU A 306 -47.85 0.45 -46.91
C GLU A 306 -47.30 -0.34 -45.71
N PRO A 307 -47.06 0.28 -44.54
CA PRO A 307 -46.52 -0.40 -43.36
C PRO A 307 -47.43 -1.54 -42.88
N GLY A 308 -46.86 -2.70 -42.54
CA GLY A 308 -47.62 -3.86 -42.05
C GLY A 308 -48.49 -4.59 -43.09
N HIS A 309 -48.35 -4.26 -44.38
CA HIS A 309 -49.16 -4.83 -45.46
C HIS A 309 -48.28 -5.64 -46.46
N PRO A 310 -48.12 -6.97 -46.26
CA PRO A 310 -47.26 -7.81 -47.09
C PRO A 310 -47.55 -7.74 -48.60
N ALA A 311 -48.83 -7.64 -48.99
CA ALA A 311 -49.22 -7.55 -50.40
C ALA A 311 -48.69 -6.26 -51.06
N SER A 312 -48.79 -5.12 -50.37
CA SER A 312 -48.26 -3.84 -50.86
C SER A 312 -46.72 -3.88 -51.00
N LEU A 313 -46.06 -4.58 -50.08
CA LEU A 313 -44.62 -4.80 -50.13
C LEU A 313 -44.21 -5.70 -51.30
N ALA A 314 -44.95 -6.80 -51.55
CA ALA A 314 -44.72 -7.69 -52.69
C ALA A 314 -44.85 -6.95 -54.02
N ASP A 315 -45.93 -6.18 -54.19
CA ASP A 315 -46.17 -5.37 -55.39
C ASP A 315 -45.05 -4.34 -55.61
N THR A 316 -44.55 -3.74 -54.53
CA THR A 316 -43.49 -2.75 -54.59
C THR A 316 -42.15 -3.36 -54.98
N ILE A 317 -41.80 -4.52 -54.40
CA ILE A 317 -40.59 -5.27 -54.79
C ILE A 317 -40.70 -5.71 -56.25
N ALA A 318 -41.82 -6.30 -56.65
CA ALA A 318 -42.06 -6.71 -58.04
C ALA A 318 -41.89 -5.54 -59.03
N ARG A 319 -42.52 -4.39 -58.77
CA ARG A 319 -42.37 -3.18 -59.62
C ARG A 319 -40.91 -2.73 -59.74
N ALA A 320 -40.15 -2.78 -58.64
CA ALA A 320 -38.73 -2.43 -58.68
C ALA A 320 -37.90 -3.44 -59.49
N LEU A 321 -38.29 -4.72 -59.47
CA LEU A 321 -37.61 -5.78 -60.22
C LEU A 321 -37.96 -5.77 -61.72
N ASP A 322 -39.20 -5.43 -62.09
CA ASP A 322 -39.70 -5.38 -63.48
C ASP A 322 -39.02 -4.30 -64.35
N ASP A 323 -38.55 -3.21 -63.75
CA ASP A 323 -37.92 -2.09 -64.47
C ASP A 323 -36.47 -1.86 -64.00
N PRO A 324 -35.49 -2.62 -64.53
CA PRO A 324 -34.08 -2.44 -64.16
C PRO A 324 -33.54 -1.03 -64.44
N ALA A 325 -34.01 -0.37 -65.49
CA ALA A 325 -33.54 0.97 -65.86
C ALA A 325 -34.08 2.05 -64.91
N GLY A 326 -35.36 1.99 -64.58
CA GLY A 326 -35.97 2.83 -63.55
C GLY A 326 -35.39 2.57 -62.17
N ARG A 327 -35.15 1.29 -61.82
CA ARG A 327 -34.47 0.89 -60.58
C ARG A 327 -33.07 1.53 -60.47
N ALA A 328 -32.25 1.46 -61.52
CA ALA A 328 -30.93 2.10 -61.53
C ALA A 328 -31.00 3.65 -61.50
N ALA A 329 -32.06 4.25 -62.07
CA ALA A 329 -32.29 5.69 -61.95
C ALA A 329 -32.62 6.11 -60.51
N VAL A 330 -33.47 5.34 -59.82
CA VAL A 330 -33.79 5.55 -58.40
C VAL A 330 -32.54 5.43 -57.53
N GLY A 331 -31.69 4.45 -57.77
CA GLY A 331 -30.40 4.31 -57.07
C GLY A 331 -29.49 5.55 -57.20
N ARG A 332 -29.37 6.11 -58.41
CA ARG A 332 -28.61 7.35 -58.67
C ARG A 332 -29.19 8.56 -57.95
N ILE A 333 -30.52 8.73 -57.96
CA ILE A 333 -31.21 9.79 -57.22
C ILE A 333 -30.94 9.65 -55.71
N GLY A 334 -30.99 8.43 -55.19
CA GLY A 334 -30.64 8.13 -53.80
C GLY A 334 -29.20 8.54 -53.44
N LEU A 335 -28.23 8.22 -54.30
CA LEU A 335 -26.82 8.60 -54.11
C LEU A 335 -26.61 10.12 -54.10
N ASP A 336 -27.26 10.85 -55.02
CA ASP A 336 -27.15 12.30 -55.08
C ASP A 336 -27.77 12.95 -53.83
N ARG A 337 -28.93 12.46 -53.38
CA ARG A 337 -29.54 12.90 -52.11
C ARG A 337 -28.64 12.60 -50.91
N PHE A 338 -28.03 11.42 -50.86
CA PHE A 338 -27.08 11.05 -49.81
C PHE A 338 -25.93 12.05 -49.70
N ARG A 339 -25.28 12.35 -50.83
CA ARG A 339 -24.14 13.29 -50.89
C ARG A 339 -24.52 14.71 -50.45
N GLN A 340 -25.74 15.15 -50.76
CA GLN A 340 -26.22 16.49 -50.42
C GLN A 340 -26.65 16.62 -48.97
N HIS A 341 -27.22 15.56 -48.38
CA HIS A 341 -28.00 15.70 -47.15
C HIS A 341 -27.68 14.71 -46.04
N PHE A 342 -26.79 13.73 -46.22
CA PHE A 342 -26.68 12.62 -45.25
C PHE A 342 -25.24 12.23 -44.90
N SER A 343 -24.26 13.13 -45.08
CA SER A 343 -22.89 12.89 -44.65
C SER A 343 -22.68 13.06 -43.14
N ALA A 344 -21.77 12.26 -42.57
CA ALA A 344 -21.37 12.35 -41.15
C ALA A 344 -20.72 13.70 -40.81
N ALA A 345 -19.91 14.27 -41.72
CA ALA A 345 -19.26 15.56 -41.52
C ALA A 345 -20.30 16.70 -41.32
N ARG A 346 -21.36 16.72 -42.13
CA ARG A 346 -22.45 17.70 -41.96
C ARG A 346 -23.23 17.45 -40.67
N MET A 347 -23.54 16.19 -40.33
CA MET A 347 -24.20 15.86 -39.07
C MET A 347 -23.38 16.37 -37.87
N ALA A 348 -22.07 16.14 -37.85
CA ALA A 348 -21.20 16.62 -36.79
C ALA A 348 -21.15 18.16 -36.71
N ALA A 349 -21.09 18.86 -37.85
CA ALA A 349 -21.09 20.33 -37.89
C ALA A 349 -22.42 20.95 -37.41
N GLU A 350 -23.55 20.35 -37.77
CA GLU A 350 -24.88 20.74 -37.29
C GLU A 350 -25.00 20.49 -35.78
N THR A 351 -24.61 19.31 -35.31
CA THR A 351 -24.58 18.98 -33.88
C THR A 351 -23.66 19.92 -33.09
N ALA A 352 -22.45 20.22 -33.59
CA ALA A 352 -21.55 21.18 -32.96
C ALA A 352 -22.15 22.60 -32.89
N SER A 353 -22.99 22.97 -33.87
CA SER A 353 -23.72 24.24 -33.84
C SER A 353 -24.80 24.26 -32.75
N VAL A 354 -25.39 23.11 -32.40
CA VAL A 354 -26.27 22.95 -31.23
C VAL A 354 -25.47 23.06 -29.93
N TYR A 355 -24.24 22.57 -29.87
CA TYR A 355 -23.40 22.66 -28.67
C TYR A 355 -22.96 24.09 -28.36
N ARG A 356 -22.71 24.90 -29.40
CA ARG A 356 -22.06 26.22 -29.29
C ARG A 356 -22.65 27.16 -28.22
N PRO A 357 -23.97 27.32 -28.06
CA PRO A 357 -24.56 28.18 -27.03
C PRO A 357 -24.32 27.69 -25.60
N PHE A 358 -24.06 26.39 -25.42
CA PHE A 358 -23.87 25.75 -24.11
C PHE A 358 -22.40 25.62 -23.73
N LEU A 359 -21.49 25.68 -24.71
CA LEU A 359 -20.04 25.68 -24.49
C LEU A 359 -19.48 27.09 -24.24
N THR A 360 -20.32 28.13 -24.27
CA THR A 360 -19.89 29.52 -24.01
C THR A 360 -19.63 29.71 -22.50
N PRO A 361 -18.59 30.45 -22.07
CA PRO A 361 -18.19 30.46 -20.67
C PRO A 361 -19.30 31.04 -19.78
N ASN A 362 -19.89 30.19 -18.94
CA ASN A 362 -20.78 30.64 -17.90
C ASN A 362 -19.90 31.29 -16.81
N LEU A 363 -19.97 32.62 -16.65
CA LEU A 363 -19.17 33.40 -15.68
C LEU A 363 -19.34 32.93 -14.23
N SER A 364 -20.38 32.15 -13.93
CA SER A 364 -20.68 31.55 -12.62
C SER A 364 -19.93 30.25 -12.32
N LEU A 365 -19.30 29.63 -13.32
CA LEU A 365 -18.47 28.43 -13.19
C LEU A 365 -17.05 28.78 -13.65
N GLN A 366 -16.36 29.63 -12.90
CA GLN A 366 -14.90 29.70 -13.01
C GLN A 366 -14.33 28.36 -12.54
N LYS A 367 -14.24 27.39 -13.44
CA LYS A 367 -13.36 26.23 -13.28
C LYS A 367 -11.97 26.81 -13.04
N ASP A 368 -11.30 26.38 -12.00
CA ASP A 368 -9.93 26.82 -11.70
C ASP A 368 -9.00 26.26 -12.78
N HIS A 369 -8.85 27.02 -13.87
CA HIS A 369 -8.02 26.67 -15.01
C HIS A 369 -6.52 26.93 -14.74
N SER A 370 -6.15 27.32 -13.52
CA SER A 370 -4.77 27.71 -13.20
C SER A 370 -3.80 26.53 -13.09
N MET A 371 -4.27 25.28 -13.11
CA MET A 371 -3.40 24.10 -13.13
C MET A 371 -3.67 23.24 -14.37
N GLN A 372 -2.79 23.34 -15.37
CA GLN A 372 -2.70 22.30 -16.39
C GLN A 372 -2.36 20.98 -15.69
N LYS A 373 -3.15 19.94 -15.96
CA LYS A 373 -2.91 18.58 -15.46
C LYS A 373 -1.75 17.96 -16.23
N THR A 374 -0.96 17.15 -15.56
CA THR A 374 0.12 16.36 -16.17
C THR A 374 -0.49 15.20 -16.94
N ARG A 375 -0.29 15.19 -18.26
CA ARG A 375 -0.86 14.22 -19.21
C ARG A 375 0.04 12.99 -19.30
N LEU A 376 -0.46 11.83 -18.88
CA LEU A 376 0.31 10.60 -18.79
C LEU A 376 -0.12 9.58 -19.83
N GLY A 377 0.86 8.87 -20.40
CA GLY A 377 0.63 7.65 -21.17
C GLY A 377 1.26 6.42 -20.52
N PHE A 378 0.79 5.23 -20.89
CA PHE A 378 1.40 3.95 -20.47
C PHE A 378 1.77 3.10 -21.68
N ILE A 379 2.93 2.45 -21.59
CA ILE A 379 3.40 1.43 -22.53
C ILE A 379 3.49 0.12 -21.74
N GLY A 380 2.64 -0.84 -22.08
CA GLY A 380 2.38 -2.04 -21.29
C GLY A 380 1.42 -1.74 -20.14
N VAL A 381 0.21 -2.31 -20.19
CA VAL A 381 -0.82 -2.16 -19.14
C VAL A 381 -1.11 -3.50 -18.46
N GLY A 382 -0.04 -4.23 -18.14
CA GLY A 382 -0.11 -5.49 -17.41
C GLY A 382 -0.28 -5.33 -15.90
N GLY A 383 0.02 -6.39 -15.14
CA GLY A 383 -0.28 -6.45 -13.70
C GLY A 383 0.27 -5.29 -12.87
N ILE A 384 1.54 -4.91 -13.07
CA ILE A 384 2.16 -3.83 -12.28
C ILE A 384 1.63 -2.44 -12.66
N ALA A 385 1.32 -2.21 -13.94
CA ALA A 385 0.75 -0.95 -14.40
C ALA A 385 -0.57 -0.61 -13.70
N HIS A 386 -1.41 -1.61 -13.41
CA HIS A 386 -2.67 -1.37 -12.68
C HIS A 386 -2.45 -0.76 -11.29
N ARG A 387 -1.37 -1.10 -10.58
CA ARG A 387 -1.06 -0.49 -9.28
C ARG A 387 -0.78 1.00 -9.40
N HIS A 388 0.05 1.38 -10.37
CA HIS A 388 0.34 2.80 -10.66
C HIS A 388 -0.90 3.54 -11.17
N LEU A 389 -1.65 2.95 -12.09
CA LEU A 389 -2.86 3.56 -12.65
C LEU A 389 -3.88 3.90 -11.55
N ASP A 390 -4.07 2.99 -10.57
CA ASP A 390 -5.00 3.19 -9.46
C ASP A 390 -4.58 4.34 -8.56
N ILE A 391 -3.28 4.43 -8.26
CA ILE A 391 -2.69 5.52 -7.46
C ILE A 391 -2.77 6.84 -8.22
N LEU A 392 -2.32 6.90 -9.46
CA LEU A 392 -2.27 8.11 -10.29
C LEU A 392 -3.67 8.65 -10.59
N ALA A 393 -4.68 7.80 -10.70
CA ALA A 393 -6.08 8.22 -10.85
C ALA A 393 -6.61 9.01 -9.63
N THR A 394 -5.96 8.88 -8.47
CA THR A 394 -6.28 9.69 -7.27
C THR A 394 -5.69 11.09 -7.30
N PHE A 395 -4.72 11.37 -8.17
CA PHE A 395 -4.05 12.67 -8.23
C PHE A 395 -4.89 13.66 -9.04
N GLU A 396 -5.35 14.74 -8.39
CA GLU A 396 -6.19 15.76 -9.03
C GLU A 396 -5.46 16.50 -10.17
N ASP A 397 -4.14 16.55 -10.08
CA ASP A 397 -3.25 17.26 -10.98
C ASP A 397 -2.69 16.37 -12.11
N VAL A 398 -3.20 15.14 -12.25
CA VAL A 398 -2.85 14.15 -13.29
C VAL A 398 -4.05 13.86 -14.20
N GLU A 399 -3.75 13.57 -15.46
CA GLU A 399 -4.70 13.04 -16.45
C GLU A 399 -4.11 11.81 -17.14
N LEU A 400 -4.80 10.67 -17.07
CA LEU A 400 -4.45 9.45 -17.82
C LEU A 400 -5.04 9.56 -19.24
N VAL A 401 -4.19 9.65 -20.26
CA VAL A 401 -4.58 10.04 -21.62
C VAL A 401 -4.62 8.85 -22.57
N ALA A 402 -3.59 8.01 -22.53
CA ALA A 402 -3.37 7.00 -23.57
C ALA A 402 -2.64 5.76 -23.07
N PHE A 403 -3.05 4.59 -23.55
CA PHE A 403 -2.45 3.31 -23.20
C PHE A 403 -2.10 2.51 -24.44
N ALA A 404 -0.86 2.03 -24.52
CA ALA A 404 -0.37 1.20 -25.61
C ALA A 404 -0.01 -0.20 -25.09
N ASP A 405 -0.57 -1.24 -25.72
CA ASP A 405 -0.21 -2.64 -25.45
C ASP A 405 -0.35 -3.46 -26.74
N PRO A 406 0.61 -4.36 -27.07
CA PRO A 406 0.46 -5.26 -28.21
C PRO A 406 -0.77 -6.17 -28.09
N ASP A 407 -1.24 -6.45 -26.87
CA ASP A 407 -2.54 -7.04 -26.63
C ASP A 407 -3.60 -5.93 -26.55
N SER A 408 -4.28 -5.71 -27.68
CA SER A 408 -5.29 -4.65 -27.78
C SER A 408 -6.40 -4.79 -26.75
N ALA A 409 -6.74 -6.01 -26.31
CA ALA A 409 -7.78 -6.20 -25.31
C ALA A 409 -7.37 -5.61 -23.95
N ARG A 410 -6.10 -5.74 -23.57
CA ARG A 410 -5.59 -5.11 -22.32
C ARG A 410 -5.59 -3.59 -22.41
N ALA A 411 -5.14 -3.03 -23.53
CA ALA A 411 -5.17 -1.58 -23.75
C ALA A 411 -6.61 -1.03 -23.75
N ASP A 412 -7.54 -1.71 -24.43
CA ASP A 412 -8.96 -1.36 -24.51
C ASP A 412 -9.63 -1.42 -23.12
N ASP A 413 -9.28 -2.42 -22.30
CA ASP A 413 -9.80 -2.55 -20.93
C ASP A 413 -9.30 -1.44 -20.00
N ALA A 414 -7.99 -1.19 -19.98
CA ALA A 414 -7.42 -0.09 -19.21
C ALA A 414 -8.02 1.25 -19.66
N ALA A 415 -8.16 1.47 -20.98
CA ALA A 415 -8.69 2.70 -21.55
C ALA A 415 -10.11 2.98 -21.04
N ARG A 416 -10.97 1.96 -21.10
CA ARG A 416 -12.36 2.01 -20.59
C ARG A 416 -12.44 2.30 -19.10
N ARG A 417 -11.54 1.74 -18.29
CA ARG A 417 -11.53 1.99 -16.84
C ARG A 417 -11.26 3.47 -16.54
N PHE A 418 -10.25 4.05 -17.17
CA PHE A 418 -9.73 5.37 -16.82
C PHE A 418 -10.25 6.53 -17.68
N GLY A 419 -10.95 6.28 -18.79
CA GLY A 419 -11.38 7.34 -19.69
C GLY A 419 -10.30 7.78 -20.67
N ALA A 420 -9.50 6.83 -21.16
CA ALA A 420 -8.33 7.08 -22.02
C ALA A 420 -8.52 6.52 -23.43
N LYS A 421 -7.54 6.74 -24.30
CA LYS A 421 -7.44 6.14 -25.64
C LYS A 421 -6.57 4.88 -25.60
N SER A 422 -6.88 3.88 -26.42
CA SER A 422 -6.06 2.67 -26.55
C SER A 422 -5.31 2.66 -27.89
N PHE A 423 -4.11 2.07 -27.88
CA PHE A 423 -3.25 1.92 -29.04
C PHE A 423 -2.63 0.52 -29.04
N THR A 424 -2.40 -0.04 -30.23
CA THR A 424 -1.73 -1.34 -30.40
C THR A 424 -0.21 -1.23 -30.39
N SER A 425 0.31 0.00 -30.53
CA SER A 425 1.73 0.33 -30.59
C SER A 425 1.98 1.64 -29.86
N HIS A 426 3.12 1.74 -29.16
CA HIS A 426 3.51 2.98 -28.50
C HIS A 426 3.85 4.09 -29.50
N ARG A 427 4.28 3.75 -30.73
CA ARG A 427 4.55 4.74 -31.77
C ARG A 427 3.28 5.46 -32.21
N ASP A 428 2.23 4.68 -32.48
CA ASP A 428 0.92 5.23 -32.84
C ASP A 428 0.39 6.13 -31.70
N MET A 429 0.61 5.74 -30.45
CA MET A 429 0.27 6.57 -29.29
C MET A 429 1.03 7.91 -29.30
N LEU A 430 2.35 7.89 -29.49
CA LEU A 430 3.20 9.08 -29.50
C LEU A 430 2.93 10.01 -30.70
N GLU A 431 2.53 9.46 -31.84
CA GLU A 431 2.17 10.22 -33.04
C GLU A 431 0.83 10.96 -32.88
N ASN A 432 -0.12 10.36 -32.16
CA ASN A 432 -1.48 10.87 -32.06
C ASN A 432 -1.74 11.67 -30.78
N GLU A 433 -0.97 11.46 -29.71
CA GLU A 433 -1.19 12.11 -28.42
C GLU A 433 0.01 12.92 -27.93
N ARG A 434 -0.29 14.10 -27.36
CA ARG A 434 0.69 14.89 -26.61
C ARG A 434 0.67 14.48 -25.14
N LEU A 435 1.80 13.96 -24.68
CA LEU A 435 2.02 13.43 -23.33
C LEU A 435 3.16 14.19 -22.64
N ASP A 436 2.99 14.50 -21.35
CA ASP A 436 3.99 15.16 -20.52
C ASP A 436 4.95 14.15 -19.87
N ALA A 437 4.48 12.92 -19.64
CA ALA A 437 5.28 11.82 -19.15
C ALA A 437 4.69 10.47 -19.58
N VAL A 438 5.51 9.42 -19.59
CA VAL A 438 5.09 8.05 -19.93
C VAL A 438 5.59 7.04 -18.89
N TYR A 439 4.73 6.09 -18.52
CA TYR A 439 5.08 4.92 -17.73
C TYR A 439 5.36 3.73 -18.65
N ILE A 440 6.53 3.12 -18.50
CA ILE A 440 6.94 1.92 -19.23
C ILE A 440 6.84 0.73 -18.25
N CYS A 441 5.81 -0.10 -18.44
CA CYS A 441 5.52 -1.28 -17.62
C CYS A 441 5.50 -2.53 -18.51
N VAL A 442 6.57 -2.71 -19.28
CA VAL A 442 6.77 -3.84 -20.19
C VAL A 442 7.59 -4.94 -19.51
N PRO A 443 7.51 -6.21 -19.97
CA PRO A 443 8.39 -7.26 -19.47
C PRO A 443 9.87 -7.03 -19.86
N PRO A 444 10.84 -7.66 -19.17
CA PRO A 444 12.28 -7.39 -19.32
C PRO A 444 12.80 -7.45 -20.77
N PHE A 445 12.29 -8.41 -21.56
CA PHE A 445 12.70 -8.60 -22.96
C PHE A 445 12.16 -7.55 -23.94
N ALA A 446 11.22 -6.71 -23.50
CA ALA A 446 10.53 -5.73 -24.34
C ALA A 446 11.01 -4.29 -24.14
N HIS A 447 11.98 -4.06 -23.24
CA HIS A 447 12.68 -2.78 -23.12
C HIS A 447 13.59 -2.52 -24.33
N GLY A 448 13.88 -1.24 -24.61
CA GLY A 448 14.75 -0.78 -25.69
C GLY A 448 14.08 0.26 -26.58
N GLU A 449 13.19 -0.20 -27.46
CA GLU A 449 12.50 0.69 -28.42
C GLU A 449 11.58 1.72 -27.75
N PRO A 450 10.76 1.38 -26.73
CA PRO A 450 9.94 2.37 -26.01
C PRO A 450 10.79 3.51 -25.43
N GLU A 451 11.89 3.20 -24.75
CA GLU A 451 12.80 4.17 -24.15
C GLU A 451 13.47 5.04 -25.22
N ARG A 452 13.98 4.42 -26.29
CA ARG A 452 14.61 5.14 -27.41
C ARG A 452 13.66 6.15 -28.05
N ASP A 453 12.42 5.74 -28.30
CA ASP A 453 11.41 6.59 -28.92
C ASP A 453 11.05 7.77 -27.98
N LEU A 454 10.90 7.54 -26.67
CA LEU A 454 10.66 8.63 -25.70
C LEU A 454 11.85 9.58 -25.56
N ILE A 455 13.09 9.07 -25.55
CA ILE A 455 14.32 9.89 -25.55
C ILE A 455 14.40 10.76 -26.80
N ALA A 456 14.05 10.20 -27.97
CA ALA A 456 14.03 10.92 -29.23
C ALA A 456 13.04 12.10 -29.21
N HIS A 457 11.84 11.88 -28.62
CA HIS A 457 10.80 12.90 -28.46
C HIS A 457 11.04 13.84 -27.27
N GLY A 458 11.98 13.53 -26.38
CA GLY A 458 12.29 14.34 -25.21
C GLY A 458 11.23 14.26 -24.11
N ILE A 459 10.55 13.12 -23.99
CA ILE A 459 9.45 12.92 -23.03
C ILE A 459 10.02 12.24 -21.76
N PRO A 460 9.82 12.83 -20.55
CA PRO A 460 10.11 12.19 -19.27
C PRO A 460 9.41 10.83 -19.11
N PHE A 461 10.04 9.88 -18.41
CA PHE A 461 9.42 8.58 -18.23
C PHE A 461 9.77 7.85 -16.93
N PHE A 462 8.80 7.09 -16.45
CA PHE A 462 8.95 6.11 -15.38
C PHE A 462 9.13 4.73 -16.00
N VAL A 463 10.06 3.92 -15.49
CA VAL A 463 10.30 2.56 -15.98
C VAL A 463 10.16 1.57 -14.83
N GLU A 464 9.29 0.57 -15.00
CA GLU A 464 9.26 -0.55 -14.08
C GLU A 464 10.50 -1.44 -14.23
N LYS A 465 10.96 -1.98 -13.11
CA LYS A 465 12.16 -2.83 -13.07
C LYS A 465 11.84 -4.24 -13.59
N PRO A 466 12.84 -4.99 -14.09
CA PRO A 466 14.22 -4.59 -14.36
C PRO A 466 14.35 -3.80 -15.67
N VAL A 467 15.32 -2.88 -15.71
CA VAL A 467 15.49 -1.92 -16.83
C VAL A 467 15.93 -2.54 -18.17
N SER A 468 16.44 -3.77 -18.16
CA SER A 468 16.82 -4.53 -19.36
C SER A 468 17.09 -6.01 -19.02
N LEU A 469 17.47 -6.80 -20.02
CA LEU A 469 18.20 -8.08 -19.86
C LEU A 469 19.66 -7.96 -20.32
N ASP A 470 20.00 -6.88 -21.02
CA ASP A 470 21.32 -6.61 -21.58
C ASP A 470 21.88 -5.33 -20.96
N ILE A 471 23.03 -5.45 -20.29
CA ILE A 471 23.69 -4.30 -19.66
C ILE A 471 24.10 -3.24 -20.69
N ALA A 472 24.50 -3.64 -21.90
CA ALA A 472 24.92 -2.69 -22.94
C ALA A 472 23.75 -1.81 -23.41
N LEU A 473 22.55 -2.40 -23.53
CA LEU A 473 21.33 -1.67 -23.85
C LEU A 473 20.94 -0.71 -22.71
N ALA A 474 21.02 -1.16 -21.46
CA ALA A 474 20.72 -0.31 -20.29
C ALA A 474 21.69 0.90 -20.20
N GLU A 475 22.97 0.69 -20.50
CA GLU A 475 23.98 1.76 -20.55
C GLU A 475 23.76 2.73 -21.71
N GLU A 476 23.37 2.22 -22.89
CA GLU A 476 22.97 3.04 -24.04
C GLU A 476 21.78 3.96 -23.68
N ILE A 477 20.73 3.41 -23.07
CA ILE A 477 19.54 4.16 -22.66
C ILE A 477 19.92 5.21 -21.61
N ALA A 478 20.71 4.85 -20.59
CA ALA A 478 21.18 5.78 -19.57
C ALA A 478 21.98 6.95 -20.18
N ALA A 479 22.82 6.69 -21.17
CA ALA A 479 23.55 7.73 -21.90
C ALA A 479 22.60 8.64 -22.70
N GLY A 480 21.57 8.08 -23.34
CA GLY A 480 20.53 8.85 -24.04
C GLY A 480 19.72 9.76 -23.12
N ILE A 481 19.32 9.27 -21.94
CA ILE A 481 18.65 10.04 -20.89
C ILE A 481 19.53 11.21 -20.45
N ALA A 482 20.81 10.95 -20.15
CA ALA A 482 21.76 11.96 -19.69
C ALA A 482 22.00 13.04 -20.76
N ALA A 483 22.15 12.64 -22.04
CA ALA A 483 22.36 13.57 -23.15
C ALA A 483 21.18 14.53 -23.36
N LYS A 484 19.96 14.12 -22.99
CA LYS A 484 18.73 14.92 -23.11
C LYS A 484 18.32 15.59 -21.80
N ASN A 485 19.02 15.30 -20.69
CA ASN A 485 18.67 15.75 -19.34
C ASN A 485 17.20 15.44 -18.97
N LEU A 486 16.75 14.22 -19.26
CA LEU A 486 15.37 13.80 -19.02
C LEU A 486 15.16 13.39 -17.56
N VAL A 487 14.01 13.78 -17.01
CA VAL A 487 13.53 13.29 -15.71
C VAL A 487 13.09 11.83 -15.90
N THR A 488 13.76 10.92 -15.20
CA THR A 488 13.40 9.50 -15.18
C THR A 488 13.43 8.92 -13.77
N ALA A 489 12.56 7.95 -13.52
CA ALA A 489 12.48 7.18 -12.29
C ALA A 489 12.34 5.69 -12.61
N VAL A 490 12.85 4.83 -11.74
CA VAL A 490 12.72 3.37 -11.85
C VAL A 490 12.04 2.80 -10.61
N GLY A 491 11.14 1.83 -10.80
CA GLY A 491 10.24 1.22 -9.81
C GLY A 491 10.88 0.43 -8.65
N TYR A 492 11.85 1.02 -7.96
CA TYR A 492 12.43 0.51 -6.72
C TYR A 492 11.72 1.11 -5.49
N HIS A 493 10.39 0.94 -5.44
CA HIS A 493 9.52 1.57 -4.46
C HIS A 493 9.90 1.30 -2.99
N TRP A 494 10.62 0.22 -2.67
CA TRP A 494 11.10 -0.07 -1.31
C TRP A 494 11.96 1.08 -0.75
N ARG A 495 12.69 1.83 -1.59
CA ARG A 495 13.43 3.03 -1.17
C ARG A 495 12.53 4.13 -0.59
N TYR A 496 11.22 4.07 -0.83
CA TYR A 496 10.22 5.02 -0.36
C TYR A 496 9.47 4.56 0.91
N LEU A 497 9.88 3.42 1.50
CA LEU A 497 9.40 2.98 2.80
C LEU A 497 10.03 3.83 3.91
N ASP A 498 9.20 4.28 4.85
CA ASP A 498 9.66 5.00 6.04
C ASP A 498 10.47 4.10 6.99
N THR A 499 10.19 2.79 7.00
CA THR A 499 11.00 1.77 7.68
C THR A 499 12.41 1.66 7.11
N VAL A 500 12.59 1.87 5.80
CA VAL A 500 13.93 1.92 5.18
C VAL A 500 14.69 3.15 5.64
N GLU A 501 14.04 4.31 5.79
CA GLU A 501 14.70 5.50 6.34
C GLU A 501 15.09 5.33 7.81
N GLU A 502 14.26 4.67 8.60
CA GLU A 502 14.59 4.32 9.99
C GLU A 502 15.80 3.38 10.05
N ALA A 503 15.84 2.33 9.22
CA ALA A 503 17.01 1.46 9.12
C ALA A 503 18.27 2.25 8.72
N ARG A 504 18.17 3.19 7.76
CA ARG A 504 19.31 4.04 7.37
C ARG A 504 19.81 4.92 8.50
N ALA A 505 18.89 5.50 9.28
CA ALA A 505 19.26 6.32 10.43
C ALA A 505 20.02 5.48 11.48
N LEU A 506 19.53 4.28 11.81
CA LEU A 506 20.19 3.37 12.75
C LEU A 506 21.58 2.92 12.26
N LEU A 507 21.73 2.67 10.97
CA LEU A 507 22.99 2.21 10.35
C LEU A 507 24.01 3.32 10.11
N THR A 508 23.61 4.60 10.23
CA THR A 508 24.53 5.73 10.06
C THR A 508 25.55 5.78 11.19
N ASP A 509 25.11 5.59 12.43
CA ASP A 509 25.98 5.63 13.62
C ASP A 509 26.51 4.24 14.02
N ASN A 510 25.87 3.16 13.54
CA ASN A 510 26.27 1.78 13.80
C ASN A 510 26.27 0.96 12.50
N PRO A 511 27.36 1.05 11.70
CA PRO A 511 27.42 0.45 10.39
C PRO A 511 27.22 -1.07 10.42
N ALA A 512 26.43 -1.58 9.48
CA ALA A 512 26.25 -3.02 9.30
C ALA A 512 27.60 -3.73 9.14
N GLN A 513 27.64 -4.98 9.59
CA GLN A 513 28.79 -5.88 9.44
C GLN A 513 28.40 -7.12 8.61
N LEU A 514 27.13 -7.52 8.65
CA LEU A 514 26.60 -8.70 7.97
C LEU A 514 25.16 -8.44 7.51
N LEU A 515 24.82 -8.94 6.32
CA LEU A 515 23.45 -8.99 5.83
C LEU A 515 23.04 -10.41 5.41
N SER A 516 21.78 -10.75 5.63
CA SER A 516 21.15 -11.96 5.10
C SER A 516 19.81 -11.62 4.50
N GLY A 517 19.68 -11.73 3.17
CA GLY A 517 18.44 -11.48 2.43
C GLY A 517 17.75 -12.77 2.01
N TYR A 518 16.43 -12.72 1.93
CA TYR A 518 15.62 -13.84 1.47
C TYR A 518 14.45 -13.38 0.60
N TRP A 519 14.24 -14.04 -0.55
CA TRP A 519 13.05 -13.91 -1.38
C TRP A 519 12.45 -15.30 -1.58
N LEU A 520 11.54 -15.70 -0.69
CA LEU A 520 10.99 -17.05 -0.63
C LEU A 520 9.51 -17.02 -1.03
N ASP A 521 9.23 -17.42 -2.27
CA ASP A 521 7.92 -17.21 -2.89
C ASP A 521 7.52 -18.38 -3.82
N SER A 522 6.40 -18.19 -4.49
CA SER A 522 5.84 -19.01 -5.57
C SER A 522 6.40 -18.63 -6.95
N THR A 523 6.22 -19.50 -7.94
CA THR A 523 6.56 -19.24 -9.34
C THR A 523 5.53 -18.26 -9.92
N PRO A 524 5.96 -17.11 -10.48
CA PRO A 524 5.04 -16.16 -11.10
C PRO A 524 4.21 -16.78 -12.23
N PRO A 525 2.90 -16.47 -12.31
CA PRO A 525 2.01 -17.03 -13.33
C PRO A 525 2.38 -16.75 -14.80
N PRO A 526 2.91 -15.57 -15.20
CA PRO A 526 3.14 -15.28 -16.62
C PRO A 526 4.17 -16.21 -17.26
N GLN A 527 3.81 -16.87 -18.36
CA GLN A 527 4.68 -17.87 -19.01
C GLN A 527 6.01 -17.30 -19.52
N TRP A 528 6.07 -16.00 -19.86
CA TRP A 528 7.33 -15.37 -20.24
C TRP A 528 8.31 -15.32 -19.06
N TRP A 529 7.82 -15.30 -17.82
CA TRP A 529 8.68 -15.29 -16.64
C TRP A 529 9.46 -16.60 -16.51
N TRP A 530 8.86 -17.71 -16.96
CA TRP A 530 9.41 -19.06 -16.87
C TRP A 530 10.64 -19.27 -17.76
N LYS A 531 10.92 -18.30 -18.62
CA LYS A 531 11.94 -18.31 -19.66
C LYS A 531 13.10 -17.40 -19.29
N GLU A 532 14.27 -17.96 -19.06
CA GLU A 532 15.47 -17.23 -18.61
C GLU A 532 15.90 -16.18 -19.63
N ASP A 533 15.77 -16.46 -20.93
CA ASP A 533 16.04 -15.51 -22.02
C ASP A 533 15.02 -14.36 -22.12
N LYS A 534 13.91 -14.44 -21.38
CA LYS A 534 12.86 -13.41 -21.34
C LYS A 534 12.75 -12.68 -20.01
N SER A 535 13.11 -13.33 -18.90
CA SER A 535 12.96 -12.75 -17.55
C SER A 535 14.28 -12.49 -16.84
N GLY A 536 15.36 -13.18 -17.23
CA GLY A 536 16.62 -13.22 -16.46
C GLY A 536 16.53 -14.04 -15.17
N GLY A 537 15.37 -14.66 -14.88
CA GLY A 537 15.12 -15.43 -13.68
C GLY A 537 14.86 -14.59 -12.42
N GLN A 538 14.60 -15.27 -11.31
CA GLN A 538 14.19 -14.65 -10.05
C GLN A 538 15.17 -13.59 -9.52
N MET A 539 16.47 -13.81 -9.72
CA MET A 539 17.51 -12.88 -9.26
C MET A 539 17.43 -11.50 -9.94
N VAL A 540 17.12 -11.49 -11.24
CA VAL A 540 17.05 -10.29 -12.06
C VAL A 540 15.71 -9.57 -11.91
N GLU A 541 14.61 -10.31 -11.84
CA GLU A 541 13.27 -9.73 -11.88
C GLU A 541 12.69 -9.45 -10.49
N GLN A 542 12.80 -10.37 -9.53
CA GLN A 542 12.18 -10.24 -8.21
C GLN A 542 13.19 -9.80 -7.14
N THR A 543 14.24 -10.61 -6.92
CA THR A 543 15.26 -10.40 -5.89
C THR A 543 16.07 -9.11 -6.09
N THR A 544 15.99 -8.51 -7.28
CA THR A 544 16.58 -7.21 -7.57
C THR A 544 16.19 -6.13 -6.55
N HIS A 545 14.99 -6.19 -5.95
CA HIS A 545 14.63 -5.30 -4.83
C HIS A 545 15.56 -5.44 -3.61
N LEU A 546 15.98 -6.66 -3.27
CA LEU A 546 16.91 -6.89 -2.16
C LEU A 546 18.34 -6.47 -2.51
N LEU A 547 18.75 -6.69 -3.76
CA LEU A 547 20.05 -6.20 -4.27
C LEU A 547 20.09 -4.67 -4.25
N ASP A 548 19.02 -4.03 -4.71
CA ASP A 548 18.84 -2.59 -4.69
C ASP A 548 18.85 -2.04 -3.26
N LEU A 549 18.05 -2.63 -2.37
CA LEU A 549 17.94 -2.18 -1.00
C LEU A 549 19.27 -2.37 -0.26
N ALA A 550 19.96 -3.49 -0.45
CA ALA A 550 21.28 -3.71 0.13
C ALA A 550 22.29 -2.68 -0.39
N ARG A 551 22.26 -2.38 -1.71
CA ARG A 551 23.05 -1.29 -2.30
C ARG A 551 22.71 0.06 -1.67
N PHE A 552 21.43 0.36 -1.48
CA PHE A 552 20.93 1.63 -0.97
C PHE A 552 21.26 1.85 0.53
N LEU A 553 21.23 0.79 1.34
CA LEU A 553 21.53 0.83 2.77
C LEU A 553 23.03 0.81 3.08
N ILE A 554 23.80 -0.01 2.35
CA ILE A 554 25.18 -0.38 2.75
C ILE A 554 26.25 0.27 1.85
N GLY A 555 25.93 0.51 0.58
CA GLY A 555 26.88 1.03 -0.41
C GLY A 555 27.08 0.09 -1.59
N GLU A 556 28.17 0.26 -2.33
CA GLU A 556 28.41 -0.52 -3.56
C GLU A 556 29.05 -1.88 -3.30
N VAL A 557 28.70 -2.86 -4.12
CA VAL A 557 29.24 -4.22 -4.11
C VAL A 557 30.44 -4.30 -5.07
N THR A 558 31.54 -4.85 -4.60
CA THR A 558 32.80 -5.00 -5.37
C THR A 558 33.04 -6.40 -5.88
N GLU A 559 32.46 -7.41 -5.23
CA GLU A 559 32.62 -8.81 -5.59
C GLU A 559 31.33 -9.57 -5.30
N VAL A 560 30.99 -10.50 -6.19
CA VAL A 560 29.84 -11.39 -6.04
C VAL A 560 30.19 -12.83 -6.39
N TYR A 561 29.63 -13.75 -5.62
CA TYR A 561 29.68 -15.19 -5.89
C TYR A 561 28.27 -15.78 -5.89
N GLY A 562 27.81 -16.27 -7.04
CA GLY A 562 26.47 -16.82 -7.23
C GLY A 562 26.45 -18.35 -7.33
N ARG A 563 25.35 -18.96 -6.87
CA ARG A 563 25.00 -20.35 -7.16
C ARG A 563 23.52 -20.45 -7.49
N ALA A 564 23.19 -21.34 -8.40
CA ALA A 564 21.83 -21.55 -8.88
C ALA A 564 21.55 -23.06 -9.00
N GLY A 565 20.29 -23.44 -8.83
CA GLY A 565 19.83 -24.81 -8.99
C GLY A 565 18.45 -24.84 -9.64
N HIS A 566 18.17 -25.96 -10.32
CA HIS A 566 16.92 -26.20 -11.02
C HIS A 566 16.20 -27.40 -10.41
N ALA A 567 14.87 -27.33 -10.41
CA ALA A 567 14.01 -28.42 -10.01
C ALA A 567 12.86 -28.51 -11.00
N ASP A 568 12.62 -29.70 -11.55
CA ASP A 568 11.51 -29.93 -12.47
C ASP A 568 10.17 -29.74 -11.74
N ARG A 569 9.25 -29.01 -12.37
CA ARG A 569 7.92 -28.75 -11.83
C ARG A 569 6.84 -29.14 -12.84
N GLN A 570 6.02 -30.13 -12.48
CA GLN A 570 4.94 -30.61 -13.34
C GLN A 570 3.88 -29.54 -13.61
N ASP A 571 3.61 -28.68 -12.63
CA ASP A 571 2.61 -27.60 -12.75
C ASP A 571 3.08 -26.45 -13.65
N PHE A 572 4.38 -26.39 -14.01
CA PHE A 572 5.00 -25.32 -14.80
C PHE A 572 5.80 -25.89 -15.97
N PRO A 573 5.13 -26.43 -17.00
CA PRO A 573 5.79 -27.09 -18.12
C PRO A 573 6.66 -26.10 -18.90
N GLY A 574 7.95 -26.42 -19.04
CA GLY A 574 8.92 -25.60 -19.77
C GLY A 574 9.57 -24.49 -18.93
N LEU A 575 9.50 -24.55 -17.60
CA LEU A 575 10.28 -23.69 -16.71
C LEU A 575 11.79 -23.96 -16.85
N ASP A 576 12.56 -22.98 -17.31
CA ASP A 576 14.03 -23.10 -17.47
C ASP A 576 14.84 -22.11 -16.61
N VAL A 577 14.17 -21.17 -15.94
CA VAL A 577 14.80 -20.32 -14.91
C VAL A 577 15.23 -21.15 -13.70
N PRO A 578 16.32 -20.76 -13.00
CA PRO A 578 16.67 -21.37 -11.72
C PRO A 578 15.53 -21.26 -10.69
N THR A 579 15.21 -22.38 -10.01
CA THR A 579 14.15 -22.44 -8.99
C THR A 579 14.66 -22.12 -7.58
N VAL A 580 15.98 -22.20 -7.40
CA VAL A 580 16.71 -21.75 -6.22
C VAL A 580 17.96 -20.99 -6.64
N SER A 581 18.30 -19.94 -5.93
CA SER A 581 19.54 -19.18 -6.16
C SER A 581 20.08 -18.63 -4.85
N THR A 582 21.40 -18.54 -4.74
CA THR A 582 22.09 -17.85 -3.64
C THR A 582 23.18 -16.94 -4.20
N ALA A 583 23.44 -15.83 -3.50
CA ALA A 583 24.49 -14.89 -3.84
C ALA A 583 25.22 -14.44 -2.57
N SER A 584 26.53 -14.61 -2.53
CA SER A 584 27.41 -13.98 -1.55
C SER A 584 27.96 -12.69 -2.13
N LEU A 585 27.81 -11.57 -1.41
CA LEU A 585 28.23 -10.24 -1.85
C LEU A 585 29.29 -9.70 -0.89
N THR A 586 30.31 -9.05 -1.44
CA THR A 586 31.29 -8.26 -0.68
C THR A 586 31.15 -6.80 -1.06
N PHE A 587 30.87 -5.95 -0.08
CA PHE A 587 30.73 -4.50 -0.25
C PHE A 587 32.09 -3.80 -0.18
N GLN A 588 32.18 -2.61 -0.79
CA GLN A 588 33.37 -1.76 -0.72
C GLN A 588 33.79 -1.45 0.74
N SER A 589 32.81 -1.36 1.64
CA SER A 589 33.02 -1.15 3.08
C SER A 589 33.60 -2.37 3.82
N GLY A 590 33.70 -3.52 3.17
CA GLY A 590 34.09 -4.80 3.78
C GLY A 590 32.93 -5.59 4.37
N VAL A 591 31.71 -5.05 4.34
CA VAL A 591 30.49 -5.76 4.75
C VAL A 591 30.26 -6.95 3.83
N VAL A 592 29.81 -8.06 4.39
CA VAL A 592 29.45 -9.26 3.62
C VAL A 592 27.95 -9.52 3.70
N ALA A 593 27.36 -10.01 2.61
CA ALA A 593 25.95 -10.37 2.57
C ALA A 593 25.74 -11.73 1.92
N ASN A 594 24.69 -12.43 2.33
CA ASN A 594 24.17 -13.59 1.62
C ASN A 594 22.70 -13.36 1.25
N ILE A 595 22.33 -13.54 -0.01
CA ILE A 595 20.95 -13.42 -0.48
C ILE A 595 20.52 -14.78 -1.01
N ALA A 596 19.40 -15.30 -0.51
CA ALA A 596 18.79 -16.54 -0.98
C ALA A 596 17.45 -16.26 -1.66
N SER A 597 17.12 -17.02 -2.70
CA SER A 597 15.86 -16.90 -3.41
C SER A 597 15.32 -18.26 -3.83
N THR A 598 14.01 -18.43 -3.72
CA THR A 598 13.31 -19.57 -4.32
C THR A 598 11.91 -19.17 -4.78
N CYS A 599 11.46 -19.83 -5.85
CA CYS A 599 10.09 -19.72 -6.35
C CYS A 599 9.28 -21.02 -6.15
N LEU A 600 9.74 -21.92 -5.28
CA LEU A 600 9.17 -23.28 -5.15
C LEU A 600 7.89 -23.37 -4.32
N LEU A 601 7.60 -22.40 -3.45
CA LEU A 601 6.72 -22.63 -2.29
C LEU A 601 5.25 -22.74 -2.66
N GLY A 602 4.77 -22.05 -3.69
CA GLY A 602 3.34 -22.00 -4.02
C GLY A 602 2.52 -21.06 -3.13
N TRP A 603 3.16 -20.39 -2.17
CA TRP A 603 2.65 -19.23 -1.44
C TRP A 603 3.81 -18.22 -1.21
N SER A 604 3.47 -16.97 -0.87
CA SER A 604 4.47 -15.99 -0.46
C SER A 604 4.82 -16.21 1.02
N HIS A 605 6.06 -16.63 1.29
CA HIS A 605 6.48 -17.01 2.64
C HIS A 605 7.17 -15.87 3.39
N ARG A 606 8.28 -15.37 2.83
CA ARG A 606 9.08 -14.33 3.49
C ARG A 606 9.96 -13.61 2.48
N VAL A 607 9.96 -12.28 2.56
CA VAL A 607 10.75 -11.40 1.69
C VAL A 607 11.33 -10.27 2.53
N GLY A 608 12.65 -10.08 2.53
CA GLY A 608 13.29 -9.04 3.34
C GLY A 608 14.80 -9.18 3.54
N LEU A 609 15.35 -8.27 4.34
CA LEU A 609 16.75 -8.24 4.77
C LEU A 609 16.85 -8.37 6.29
N HIS A 610 17.76 -9.22 6.74
CA HIS A 610 18.33 -9.20 8.08
C HIS A 610 19.66 -8.47 8.04
N ILE A 611 19.82 -7.46 8.87
CA ILE A 611 21.01 -6.60 8.90
C ILE A 611 21.55 -6.65 10.32
N PHE A 612 22.82 -6.97 10.46
CA PHE A 612 23.49 -7.11 11.75
C PHE A 612 24.60 -6.07 11.87
N ALA A 613 24.55 -5.29 12.93
CA ALA A 613 25.59 -4.37 13.37
C ALA A 613 25.95 -4.68 14.84
N ASP A 614 26.87 -3.93 15.46
CA ASP A 614 27.25 -4.22 16.84
C ASP A 614 26.03 -4.04 17.78
N LYS A 615 25.63 -5.11 18.47
CA LYS A 615 24.46 -5.14 19.39
C LYS A 615 23.12 -4.72 18.77
N LEU A 616 23.01 -4.80 17.44
CA LEU A 616 21.84 -4.39 16.69
C LEU A 616 21.52 -5.43 15.61
N ALA A 617 20.31 -5.95 15.61
CA ALA A 617 19.76 -6.73 14.51
C ALA A 617 18.49 -6.05 13.98
N ILE A 618 18.46 -5.77 12.69
CA ILE A 618 17.30 -5.21 11.99
C ILE A 618 16.76 -6.29 11.05
N GLU A 619 15.47 -6.62 11.17
CA GLU A 619 14.74 -7.29 10.09
C GLU A 619 13.87 -6.27 9.38
N LEU A 620 14.00 -6.18 8.07
CA LEU A 620 13.33 -5.19 7.23
C LEU A 620 12.65 -5.89 6.06
N THR A 621 11.34 -5.73 5.96
CA THR A 621 10.49 -6.31 4.91
C THR A 621 9.84 -5.22 4.06
N ASP A 622 8.97 -5.60 3.13
CA ASP A 622 8.12 -4.67 2.37
C ASP A 622 7.04 -3.99 3.23
N ARG A 623 6.87 -4.42 4.50
CA ARG A 623 5.74 -4.03 5.36
C ARG A 623 6.15 -3.54 6.73
N ASP A 624 7.29 -3.97 7.24
CA ASP A 624 7.67 -3.71 8.62
C ASP A 624 9.19 -3.66 8.82
N ILE A 625 9.56 -3.09 9.97
CA ILE A 625 10.89 -3.15 10.54
C ILE A 625 10.79 -3.74 11.94
N MET A 626 11.67 -4.69 12.25
CA MET A 626 11.91 -5.19 13.59
C MET A 626 13.32 -4.79 14.01
N VAL A 627 13.45 -4.14 15.16
CA VAL A 627 14.75 -3.71 15.70
C VAL A 627 15.02 -4.45 17.02
N ASP A 628 15.92 -5.43 16.99
CA ASP A 628 16.31 -6.23 18.15
C ASP A 628 17.67 -5.77 18.69
N VAL A 629 17.65 -5.27 19.93
CA VAL A 629 18.83 -4.87 20.71
C VAL A 629 19.05 -5.77 21.93
N GLY A 630 18.49 -6.99 21.91
CA GLY A 630 18.60 -7.98 22.97
C GLY A 630 17.64 -7.77 24.16
N ARG A 631 16.62 -6.92 24.01
CA ARG A 631 15.62 -6.60 25.07
C ARG A 631 14.16 -6.81 24.64
N GLY A 632 13.97 -7.41 23.47
CA GLY A 632 12.67 -7.59 22.82
C GLY A 632 12.79 -7.32 21.32
N ARG A 633 11.73 -7.71 20.60
CA ARG A 633 11.65 -7.59 19.14
C ARG A 633 10.48 -6.69 18.75
N PRO A 634 10.53 -5.38 19.05
CA PRO A 634 9.49 -4.46 18.60
C PRO A 634 9.41 -4.49 17.07
N VAL A 635 8.21 -4.72 16.56
CA VAL A 635 7.90 -4.67 15.13
C VAL A 635 7.08 -3.41 14.89
N ARG A 636 7.49 -2.60 13.92
CA ARG A 636 6.76 -1.42 13.46
C ARG A 636 6.40 -1.60 12.00
N GLN A 637 5.13 -1.41 11.66
CA GLN A 637 4.68 -1.41 10.28
C GLN A 637 5.05 -0.11 9.57
N ALA A 638 5.30 -0.21 8.27
CA ALA A 638 5.50 0.91 7.37
C ALA A 638 4.24 1.78 7.30
N ASP A 639 4.45 3.09 7.31
CA ASP A 639 3.39 4.08 7.17
C ASP A 639 3.24 4.42 5.68
N GLY A 640 2.01 4.36 5.15
CA GLY A 640 1.65 4.85 3.81
C GLY A 640 2.09 3.92 2.69
N ASP A 641 1.61 4.18 1.46
CA ASP A 641 1.98 3.39 0.29
C ASP A 641 3.30 3.90 -0.32
N PRO A 642 4.38 3.09 -0.38
CA PRO A 642 5.62 3.50 -1.01
C PRO A 642 5.49 3.80 -2.51
N VAL A 643 4.57 3.14 -3.22
CA VAL A 643 4.34 3.39 -4.65
C VAL A 643 3.63 4.74 -4.84
N TRP A 644 2.75 5.12 -3.92
CA TRP A 644 2.15 6.46 -3.93
C TRP A 644 3.20 7.56 -3.83
N ARG A 645 4.20 7.38 -2.95
CA ARG A 645 5.30 8.36 -2.78
C ARG A 645 6.18 8.42 -4.01
N GLU A 646 6.51 7.25 -4.56
CA GLU A 646 7.31 7.12 -5.77
C GLU A 646 6.64 7.82 -6.97
N ASP A 647 5.36 7.54 -7.21
CA ASP A 647 4.58 8.18 -8.26
C ASP A 647 4.48 9.70 -8.03
N ARG A 648 4.20 10.13 -6.79
CA ARG A 648 4.08 11.55 -6.46
C ARG A 648 5.39 12.31 -6.71
N ASP A 649 6.52 11.74 -6.31
CA ASP A 649 7.84 12.36 -6.50
C ASP A 649 8.23 12.39 -7.99
N PHE A 650 7.84 11.40 -8.79
CA PHE A 650 8.01 11.43 -10.25
C PHE A 650 7.18 12.53 -10.90
N ILE A 651 5.87 12.61 -10.60
CA ILE A 651 4.98 13.64 -11.18
C ILE A 651 5.43 15.06 -10.78
N ASP A 652 5.85 15.27 -9.54
CA ASP A 652 6.39 16.55 -9.08
C ASP A 652 7.64 16.96 -9.87
N ALA A 653 8.56 16.03 -10.11
CA ALA A 653 9.76 16.27 -10.89
C ALA A 653 9.43 16.62 -12.35
N VAL A 654 8.47 15.92 -12.98
CA VAL A 654 7.98 16.23 -14.34
C VAL A 654 7.39 17.63 -14.42
N ARG A 655 6.69 18.07 -13.36
CA ARG A 655 6.11 19.42 -13.26
C ARG A 655 7.14 20.52 -12.94
N GLY A 656 8.41 20.16 -12.77
CA GLY A 656 9.50 21.10 -12.48
C GLY A 656 9.64 21.50 -11.01
N ALA A 657 9.04 20.74 -10.09
CA ALA A 657 9.29 20.91 -8.65
C ALA A 657 10.68 20.32 -8.26
N GLU A 658 11.00 20.37 -6.97
CA GLU A 658 12.21 19.72 -6.44
C GLU A 658 12.22 18.23 -6.83
N ASN A 659 13.31 17.78 -7.48
CA ASN A 659 13.47 16.39 -7.87
C ASN A 659 13.85 15.55 -6.63
N ARG A 660 12.90 14.71 -6.17
CA ARG A 660 13.03 13.84 -5.00
C ARG A 660 13.16 12.36 -5.37
N ILE A 661 13.31 12.06 -6.67
CA ILE A 661 13.41 10.70 -7.18
C ILE A 661 14.57 9.97 -6.52
N ARG A 662 14.26 8.86 -5.85
CA ARG A 662 15.24 8.07 -5.09
C ARG A 662 16.01 7.04 -5.92
N CYS A 663 15.50 6.69 -7.09
CA CYS A 663 16.16 5.78 -8.03
C CYS A 663 16.04 6.30 -9.47
N PRO A 664 16.94 7.20 -9.90
CA PRO A 664 17.04 7.57 -11.32
C PRO A 664 17.57 6.40 -12.14
N TYR A 665 17.32 6.41 -13.46
CA TYR A 665 17.66 5.29 -14.34
C TYR A 665 19.13 4.85 -14.23
N ALA A 666 20.08 5.78 -14.15
CA ALA A 666 21.50 5.46 -14.02
C ALA A 666 21.85 4.66 -12.75
N ASP A 667 21.16 4.90 -11.62
CA ASP A 667 21.41 4.13 -10.39
C ASP A 667 20.74 2.75 -10.44
N ALA A 668 19.61 2.63 -11.14
CA ALA A 668 19.00 1.35 -11.46
C ALA A 668 19.88 0.48 -12.36
N VAL A 669 20.61 1.07 -13.33
CA VAL A 669 21.60 0.35 -14.16
C VAL A 669 22.67 -0.31 -13.29
N ALA A 670 23.12 0.35 -12.22
CA ALA A 670 24.10 -0.21 -11.31
C ALA A 670 23.52 -1.37 -10.47
N THR A 671 22.25 -1.31 -10.03
CA THR A 671 21.56 -2.47 -9.43
C THR A 671 21.46 -3.62 -10.44
N HIS A 672 21.10 -3.29 -11.69
CA HIS A 672 20.95 -4.28 -12.74
C HIS A 672 22.27 -4.97 -13.08
N ARG A 673 23.38 -4.23 -13.13
CA ARG A 673 24.74 -4.77 -13.30
C ARG A 673 25.08 -5.77 -12.20
N LEU A 674 24.74 -5.47 -10.95
CA LEU A 674 24.91 -6.39 -9.83
C LEU A 674 24.09 -7.67 -10.01
N ALA A 675 22.80 -7.55 -10.38
CA ALA A 675 21.94 -8.72 -10.62
C ALA A 675 22.48 -9.62 -11.75
N LEU A 676 22.92 -9.03 -12.87
CA LEU A 676 23.53 -9.77 -13.97
C LEU A 676 24.87 -10.40 -13.58
N ALA A 677 25.68 -9.75 -12.73
CA ALA A 677 26.92 -10.31 -12.22
C ALA A 677 26.68 -11.54 -11.31
N VAL A 678 25.61 -11.55 -10.51
CA VAL A 678 25.19 -12.76 -9.76
C VAL A 678 24.90 -13.90 -10.72
N VAL A 679 24.12 -13.64 -11.78
CA VAL A 679 23.77 -14.64 -12.78
C VAL A 679 25.01 -15.14 -13.52
N ALA A 680 25.90 -14.24 -13.95
CA ALA A 680 27.16 -14.58 -14.61
C ALA A 680 28.07 -15.44 -13.71
N SER A 681 28.18 -15.09 -12.42
CA SER A 681 28.93 -15.88 -11.43
C SER A 681 28.32 -17.27 -11.24
N SER A 682 26.99 -17.38 -11.17
CA SER A 682 26.31 -18.68 -11.02
C SER A 682 26.54 -19.62 -12.20
N ARG A 683 26.64 -19.08 -13.43
CA ARG A 683 26.91 -19.83 -14.65
C ARG A 683 28.37 -20.25 -14.79
N SER A 684 29.31 -19.35 -14.46
CA SER A 684 30.74 -19.61 -14.56
C SER A 684 31.28 -20.45 -13.39
N GLY A 685 30.65 -20.36 -12.22
CA GLY A 685 31.13 -20.95 -10.97
C GLY A 685 32.28 -20.19 -10.29
N GLU A 686 32.65 -19.03 -10.83
CA GLU A 686 33.75 -18.17 -10.38
C GLU A 686 33.22 -16.84 -9.80
N PRO A 687 33.94 -16.19 -8.87
CA PRO A 687 33.62 -14.83 -8.42
C PRO A 687 33.67 -13.82 -9.57
N VAL A 688 32.76 -12.84 -9.55
CA VAL A 688 32.75 -11.71 -10.48
C VAL A 688 33.08 -10.43 -9.70
N HIS A 689 34.07 -9.69 -10.18
CA HIS A 689 34.42 -8.37 -9.65
C HIS A 689 33.69 -7.28 -10.41
N LEU A 690 33.16 -6.30 -9.68
CA LEU A 690 32.44 -5.16 -10.23
C LEU A 690 33.29 -3.90 -10.12
N ASP A 691 33.43 -3.19 -11.25
CA ASP A 691 34.03 -1.87 -11.27
C ASP A 691 33.08 -0.86 -10.64
N ILE A 692 33.54 -0.17 -9.58
CA ILE A 692 32.77 0.88 -8.94
C ILE A 692 32.76 2.08 -9.88
N THR A 693 31.61 2.30 -10.53
CA THR A 693 31.37 3.58 -11.20
C THR A 693 30.97 4.58 -10.12
N GLU A 694 31.75 5.64 -9.91
CA GLU A 694 31.35 6.76 -9.04
C GLU A 694 30.13 7.47 -9.64
N SER A 695 28.94 6.90 -9.43
CA SER A 695 27.70 7.64 -9.57
C SER A 695 27.54 8.44 -8.28
N ALA A 696 27.55 9.76 -8.36
CA ALA A 696 27.26 10.62 -7.21
C ALA A 696 25.80 10.38 -6.80
N ARG A 697 25.56 9.41 -5.92
CA ARG A 697 24.24 9.22 -5.30
C ARG A 697 23.94 10.47 -4.50
N THR A 698 22.95 11.22 -4.98
CA THR A 698 22.44 12.36 -4.23
C THR A 698 21.82 11.81 -2.94
N PRO A 699 22.15 12.37 -1.75
CA PRO A 699 21.47 12.00 -0.53
C PRO A 699 19.96 12.12 -0.74
N PRO A 700 19.17 11.08 -0.46
CA PRO A 700 17.76 11.10 -0.79
C PRO A 700 17.05 12.16 0.04
N ALA A 701 16.14 12.90 -0.59
CA ALA A 701 15.30 13.88 0.08
C ALA A 701 14.43 13.20 1.15
N THR A 702 14.04 13.93 2.20
CA THR A 702 13.14 13.43 3.25
C THR A 702 11.86 12.83 2.64
N LEU A 703 11.32 11.75 3.22
CA LEU A 703 10.06 11.18 2.71
C LEU A 703 8.89 12.14 2.88
N ARG A 704 7.95 12.11 1.93
CA ARG A 704 6.65 12.76 2.07
C ARG A 704 5.66 11.81 2.74
N PHE A 705 4.85 12.34 3.65
CA PHE A 705 3.75 11.58 4.23
C PHE A 705 2.54 11.63 3.30
N GLN A 706 1.94 10.45 3.04
CA GLN A 706 0.70 10.35 2.29
C GLN A 706 -0.43 10.94 3.16
N PRO A 707 -1.26 11.87 2.64
CA PRO A 707 -2.44 12.35 3.36
C PRO A 707 -3.41 11.19 3.58
N ARG A 708 -3.72 10.86 4.84
CA ARG A 708 -4.66 9.78 5.19
C ARG A 708 -6.05 10.36 5.48
N PRO A 709 -7.14 9.84 4.87
CA PRO A 709 -8.46 9.92 5.48
C PRO A 709 -8.44 9.18 6.83
N GLU A 710 -9.22 9.65 7.80
CA GLU A 710 -9.40 8.93 9.08
C GLU A 710 -10.11 7.59 8.82
N GLU A 711 -9.37 6.49 8.73
CA GLU A 711 -9.93 5.13 8.68
C GLU A 711 -9.43 4.23 9.81
N ALA A 712 -10.34 3.37 10.26
CA ALA A 712 -10.27 2.56 11.47
C ALA A 712 -9.17 1.48 11.42
N PRO A 713 -8.58 1.10 12.57
CA PRO A 713 -7.53 0.09 12.62
C PRO A 713 -8.03 -1.28 12.15
N ARG A 714 -7.23 -1.97 11.33
CA ARG A 714 -7.40 -3.41 11.05
C ARG A 714 -7.35 -4.20 12.38
N GLY A 715 -8.29 -5.14 12.56
CA GLY A 715 -8.35 -5.96 13.77
C GLY A 715 -7.09 -6.82 13.99
N MET A 716 -6.72 -7.06 15.24
CA MET A 716 -5.56 -7.89 15.60
C MET A 716 -5.79 -9.37 15.27
N PRO A 717 -4.74 -10.12 14.89
CA PRO A 717 -4.81 -11.57 14.73
C PRO A 717 -5.32 -12.29 16.01
N PRO A 718 -6.00 -13.44 15.90
CA PRO A 718 -6.49 -14.18 17.06
C PRO A 718 -5.38 -14.52 18.05
N GLY A 719 -5.59 -14.21 19.33
CA GLY A 719 -4.65 -14.51 20.42
C GLY A 719 -3.49 -13.52 20.56
N HIS A 720 -3.38 -12.51 19.69
CA HIS A 720 -2.44 -11.40 19.84
C HIS A 720 -3.02 -10.30 20.74
N ARG A 721 -2.14 -9.56 21.43
CA ARG A 721 -2.52 -8.43 22.28
C ARG A 721 -1.56 -7.25 22.09
N LYS A 722 -2.05 -6.04 22.39
CA LYS A 722 -1.19 -4.87 22.49
C LYS A 722 -0.53 -4.80 23.86
N ILE A 723 0.78 -4.59 23.87
CA ILE A 723 1.55 -4.28 25.08
C ILE A 723 2.03 -2.83 24.99
N ARG A 724 1.88 -2.10 26.10
CA ARG A 724 2.46 -0.76 26.27
C ARG A 724 3.69 -0.85 27.15
N SER A 725 4.73 -0.09 26.83
CA SER A 725 5.96 -0.01 27.62
C SER A 725 6.50 1.40 27.78
N LEU A 726 7.10 1.67 28.93
CA LEU A 726 7.78 2.94 29.26
C LEU A 726 9.26 2.91 28.81
N GLY A 727 9.68 3.95 28.11
CA GLY A 727 11.05 4.14 27.60
C GLY A 727 11.58 5.56 27.84
N ILE A 728 12.88 5.79 27.55
CA ILE A 728 13.47 7.14 27.51
C ILE A 728 13.78 7.49 26.06
N GLU A 729 13.11 8.50 25.52
CA GLU A 729 13.25 8.95 24.13
C GLU A 729 14.54 9.75 23.92
N ALA A 730 14.90 10.58 24.90
CA ALA A 730 16.09 11.44 24.91
C ALA A 730 16.41 11.83 26.37
N PRO A 731 17.58 12.42 26.67
CA PRO A 731 17.86 12.93 28.01
C PRO A 731 16.73 13.84 28.51
N GLY A 732 16.21 13.54 29.70
CA GLY A 732 15.10 14.27 30.32
C GLY A 732 13.71 13.98 29.73
N ARG A 733 13.56 13.11 28.73
CA ARG A 733 12.28 12.86 28.06
C ARG A 733 11.91 11.37 28.06
N ALA A 734 10.96 11.00 28.91
CA ALA A 734 10.33 9.67 28.91
C ALA A 734 9.14 9.60 27.95
N TYR A 735 8.82 8.40 27.44
CA TYR A 735 7.71 8.14 26.51
C TYR A 735 7.08 6.75 26.73
N VAL A 736 5.85 6.54 26.25
CA VAL A 736 5.21 5.22 26.15
C VAL A 736 5.13 4.81 24.69
N PHE A 737 5.39 3.54 24.41
CA PHE A 737 5.20 2.95 23.08
C PHE A 737 4.40 1.66 23.15
N GLU A 738 3.75 1.33 22.04
CA GLU A 738 2.94 0.11 21.86
C GLU A 738 3.65 -0.88 20.93
N TYR A 739 3.53 -2.17 21.23
CA TYR A 739 3.90 -3.25 20.33
C TYR A 739 2.95 -4.44 20.47
N GLU A 740 2.87 -5.26 19.42
CA GLU A 740 2.04 -6.45 19.40
C GLU A 740 2.79 -7.65 20.00
N GLU A 741 2.10 -8.42 20.84
CA GLU A 741 2.61 -9.66 21.44
C GLU A 741 1.68 -10.82 21.08
N GLY A 742 2.24 -11.85 20.46
CA GLY A 742 1.52 -13.07 20.08
C GLY A 742 1.17 -13.99 21.26
N PRO A 743 0.44 -15.10 21.02
CA PRO A 743 0.12 -16.13 22.02
C PRO A 743 1.39 -16.74 22.65
N PRO A 744 1.35 -17.17 23.93
CA PRO A 744 2.49 -17.87 24.53
C PRO A 744 2.74 -19.20 23.83
N ALA A 745 4.00 -19.57 23.63
CA ALA A 745 4.37 -20.89 23.12
C ALA A 745 4.30 -21.97 24.21
N ASP A 746 4.44 -23.24 23.82
CA ASP A 746 4.54 -24.34 24.78
C ASP A 746 5.72 -24.11 25.73
N GLY A 747 5.50 -24.28 27.03
CA GLY A 747 6.49 -24.00 28.07
C GLY A 747 6.54 -22.55 28.55
N GLN A 748 5.76 -21.63 27.97
CA GLN A 748 5.74 -20.21 28.38
C GLN A 748 4.51 -19.86 29.24
N VAL A 749 4.63 -18.74 29.95
CA VAL A 749 3.54 -18.14 30.73
C VAL A 749 3.26 -16.72 30.25
N ARG A 750 1.99 -16.39 30.06
CA ARG A 750 1.56 -15.04 29.70
C ARG A 750 1.20 -14.27 30.97
N LEU A 751 1.83 -13.13 31.16
CA LEU A 751 1.71 -12.30 32.35
C LEU A 751 0.97 -10.99 32.04
N GLU A 752 0.12 -10.57 32.97
CA GLU A 752 -0.51 -9.26 33.05
C GLU A 752 0.11 -8.48 34.21
N THR A 753 0.77 -7.38 33.91
CA THR A 753 1.48 -6.60 34.92
C THR A 753 0.48 -5.94 35.85
N LEU A 754 0.69 -6.06 37.16
CA LEU A 754 -0.08 -5.37 38.18
C LEU A 754 0.65 -4.11 38.65
N TYR A 755 1.94 -4.26 38.93
CA TYR A 755 2.81 -3.20 39.43
C TYR A 755 4.20 -3.33 38.84
N THR A 756 4.87 -2.20 38.67
CA THR A 756 6.29 -2.18 38.32
C THR A 756 7.01 -1.06 39.09
N GLY A 757 8.19 -1.36 39.62
CA GLY A 757 8.94 -0.47 40.50
C GLY A 757 10.05 0.30 39.78
N LEU A 758 10.19 1.59 40.08
CA LEU A 758 11.32 2.38 39.57
C LEU A 758 12.58 2.11 40.38
N SER A 759 13.65 1.63 39.74
CA SER A 759 14.97 1.54 40.33
C SER A 759 15.75 2.83 40.11
N ALA A 760 15.63 3.76 41.04
CA ALA A 760 16.21 5.09 40.94
C ALA A 760 17.74 5.11 40.73
N GLY A 761 18.46 4.12 41.27
CA GLY A 761 19.92 4.01 41.13
C GLY A 761 20.39 3.65 39.71
N THR A 762 19.51 3.09 38.87
CA THR A 762 19.83 2.65 37.52
C THR A 762 19.02 3.43 36.49
N GLU A 763 17.70 3.48 36.63
CA GLU A 763 16.82 4.01 35.59
C GLU A 763 16.92 5.54 35.44
N LEU A 764 17.13 6.27 36.54
CA LEU A 764 17.36 7.72 36.45
C LEU A 764 18.70 8.06 35.81
N THR A 765 19.64 7.12 35.74
CA THR A 765 20.91 7.33 35.03
C THR A 765 20.70 7.31 33.51
N PHE A 766 19.69 6.57 33.03
CA PHE A 766 19.22 6.63 31.65
C PHE A 766 18.54 7.95 31.35
N LEU A 767 17.66 8.40 32.23
CA LEU A 767 16.98 9.68 32.05
C LEU A 767 17.93 10.90 32.14
N LYS A 768 18.97 10.83 32.98
CA LYS A 768 19.95 11.92 33.17
C LYS A 768 21.16 11.87 32.24
N ASN A 769 21.28 10.84 31.40
CA ASN A 769 22.44 10.60 30.54
C ASN A 769 23.77 10.49 31.32
N THR A 770 23.74 9.82 32.47
CA THR A 770 24.91 9.63 33.34
C THR A 770 25.36 8.17 33.44
N ASN A 771 24.66 7.26 32.78
CA ASN A 771 25.03 5.86 32.77
C ASN A 771 26.34 5.63 31.99
N PRO A 772 27.33 4.87 32.52
CA PRO A 772 28.56 4.54 31.80
C PRO A 772 28.33 3.92 30.42
N TYR A 773 27.23 3.18 30.23
CA TYR A 773 26.89 2.55 28.96
C TYR A 773 26.63 3.54 27.81
N PHE A 774 26.40 4.84 28.07
CA PHE A 774 26.31 5.86 27.02
C PHE A 774 27.68 6.36 26.52
N ARG A 775 28.78 5.94 27.15
CA ARG A 775 30.14 6.38 26.81
C ARG A 775 31.10 5.23 26.57
N SER A 776 30.76 4.04 27.06
CA SER A 776 31.62 2.87 27.04
C SER A 776 30.79 1.58 26.92
N ARG A 777 31.43 0.55 26.39
CA ARG A 777 30.85 -0.78 26.18
C ARG A 777 31.39 -1.73 27.20
N PHE A 778 30.54 -2.54 27.82
CA PHE A 778 31.03 -3.64 28.65
C PHE A 778 31.26 -4.89 27.80
N ASP A 779 32.53 -5.27 27.62
CA ASP A 779 32.90 -6.56 27.06
C ASP A 779 32.70 -7.63 28.14
N ALA A 780 31.58 -8.36 28.07
CA ALA A 780 31.23 -9.38 29.04
C ALA A 780 32.18 -10.59 29.04
N GLY A 781 32.83 -10.89 27.90
CA GLY A 781 33.76 -12.01 27.77
C GLY A 781 35.09 -11.74 28.47
N ARG A 782 35.56 -10.48 28.40
CA ARG A 782 36.78 -10.03 29.09
C ARG A 782 36.50 -9.43 30.47
N GLY A 783 35.27 -9.01 30.73
CA GLY A 783 34.86 -8.34 31.97
C GLY A 783 35.39 -6.91 32.11
N VAL A 784 35.54 -6.17 31.01
CA VAL A 784 36.12 -4.81 31.00
C VAL A 784 35.23 -3.82 30.26
N PHE A 785 35.29 -2.54 30.65
CA PHE A 785 34.71 -1.46 29.85
C PHE A 785 35.71 -1.02 28.77
N ILE A 786 35.19 -0.78 27.58
CA ILE A 786 35.92 -0.24 26.44
C ILE A 786 35.39 1.17 26.22
N GLU A 787 36.27 2.16 26.39
CA GLU A 787 35.91 3.58 26.29
C GLU A 787 35.63 3.99 24.85
N ASN A 788 34.73 4.96 24.67
CA ASN A 788 34.31 5.53 23.38
C ASN A 788 33.59 4.54 22.44
N GLU A 789 33.15 3.39 22.96
CA GLU A 789 32.26 2.45 22.28
C GLU A 789 30.95 2.39 23.07
N PRO A 790 29.96 3.27 22.87
CA PRO A 790 28.72 3.25 23.66
C PRO A 790 27.89 1.97 23.42
N ASP A 791 27.31 1.43 24.49
CA ASP A 791 26.41 0.27 24.47
C ASP A 791 24.92 0.64 24.46
N LEU A 792 24.62 1.88 24.81
CA LEU A 792 23.28 2.41 24.85
C LEU A 792 23.22 3.70 24.05
N HIS A 793 22.18 3.80 23.24
CA HIS A 793 21.79 5.00 22.52
C HIS A 793 20.33 5.32 22.85
N TYR A 794 19.93 6.56 22.59
CA TYR A 794 18.52 6.94 22.65
C TYR A 794 17.84 6.64 21.31
N PRO A 795 16.56 6.24 21.30
CA PRO A 795 15.73 5.95 22.47
C PRO A 795 16.19 4.69 23.21
N VAL A 796 16.06 4.67 24.53
CA VAL A 796 16.27 3.48 25.37
C VAL A 796 14.90 2.82 25.58
N PRO A 797 14.56 1.77 24.81
CA PRO A 797 13.33 1.03 24.99
C PRO A 797 13.43 0.12 26.22
N PHE A 798 12.28 -0.18 26.83
CA PHE A 798 12.16 -1.13 27.94
C PHE A 798 13.01 -0.77 29.17
N LEU A 799 12.47 0.12 29.99
CA LEU A 799 13.04 0.49 31.30
C LEU A 799 12.51 -0.42 32.41
N GLY A 800 13.28 -0.65 33.47
CA GLY A 800 12.78 -1.35 34.66
C GLY A 800 13.16 -2.83 34.75
N TYR A 801 13.00 -3.38 35.94
CA TYR A 801 13.31 -4.78 36.28
C TYR A 801 12.71 -5.18 37.65
N MET A 802 11.58 -4.57 38.03
CA MET A 802 10.96 -4.71 39.35
C MET A 802 9.46 -4.96 39.19
N GLU A 803 9.08 -6.01 38.49
CA GLU A 803 7.70 -6.24 38.07
C GLU A 803 6.97 -7.25 38.95
N VAL A 804 5.67 -7.03 39.11
CA VAL A 804 4.72 -7.96 39.73
C VAL A 804 3.57 -8.15 38.77
N ALA A 805 3.26 -9.41 38.45
CA ALA A 805 2.29 -9.74 37.42
C ALA A 805 1.40 -10.90 37.83
N ARG A 806 0.20 -10.93 37.28
CA ARG A 806 -0.72 -12.06 37.34
C ARG A 806 -0.50 -12.96 36.13
N VAL A 807 -0.52 -14.27 36.31
CA VAL A 807 -0.56 -15.23 35.20
C VAL A 807 -1.94 -15.17 34.55
N ALA A 808 -2.01 -14.78 33.29
CA ALA A 808 -3.24 -14.68 32.52
C ALA A 808 -3.52 -15.95 31.70
N GLU A 809 -2.47 -16.58 31.18
CA GLU A 809 -2.52 -17.86 30.45
C GLU A 809 -1.23 -18.62 30.78
N SER A 810 -1.29 -19.93 30.98
CA SER A 810 -0.12 -20.75 31.26
C SER A 810 -0.02 -21.96 30.34
N ARG A 811 1.14 -22.14 29.71
CA ARG A 811 1.53 -23.35 28.98
C ARG A 811 2.76 -24.01 29.60
N ALA A 812 3.08 -23.64 30.84
CA ALA A 812 4.21 -24.17 31.59
C ALA A 812 3.73 -24.85 32.88
N GLY A 813 4.36 -25.96 33.25
CA GLY A 813 4.07 -26.61 34.53
C GLY A 813 4.54 -25.76 35.72
N GLY A 814 3.75 -25.73 36.79
CA GLY A 814 4.11 -25.07 38.06
C GLY A 814 3.65 -23.62 38.23
N TYR A 815 2.95 -23.06 37.24
CA TYR A 815 2.35 -21.72 37.29
C TYR A 815 0.90 -21.80 36.80
N ALA A 816 -0.06 -21.52 37.68
CA ALA A 816 -1.48 -21.57 37.35
C ALA A 816 -2.00 -20.18 36.95
N GLU A 817 -3.03 -20.14 36.10
CA GLU A 817 -3.75 -18.91 35.82
C GLU A 817 -4.28 -18.29 37.12
N GLY A 818 -4.09 -16.99 37.28
CA GLY A 818 -4.41 -16.24 38.49
C GLY A 818 -3.27 -16.09 39.49
N ASP A 819 -2.19 -16.91 39.40
CA ASP A 819 -1.02 -16.79 40.27
C ASP A 819 -0.39 -15.40 40.16
N VAL A 820 0.08 -14.86 41.28
CA VAL A 820 0.81 -13.58 41.31
C VAL A 820 2.30 -13.85 41.49
N LEU A 821 3.10 -13.30 40.59
CA LEU A 821 4.53 -13.55 40.49
C LEU A 821 5.29 -12.22 40.56
N ALA A 822 6.43 -12.20 41.26
CA ALA A 822 7.44 -11.17 41.12
C ALA A 822 8.49 -11.60 40.08
N THR A 823 8.89 -10.70 39.18
CA THR A 823 9.75 -11.01 38.02
C THR A 823 10.48 -9.75 37.51
N THR A 824 11.28 -9.90 36.45
CA THR A 824 12.14 -8.86 35.87
C THR A 824 12.04 -8.85 34.34
N TYR A 825 11.26 -7.93 33.76
CA TYR A 825 11.08 -7.82 32.30
C TYR A 825 10.83 -6.40 31.75
N ALA A 826 10.87 -5.36 32.60
CA ALA A 826 10.60 -3.93 32.31
C ALA A 826 9.18 -3.44 32.62
N HIS A 827 9.03 -2.11 32.68
CA HIS A 827 7.79 -1.32 32.78
C HIS A 827 6.90 -1.55 31.57
N LYS A 828 6.22 -2.70 31.55
CA LYS A 828 5.29 -3.14 30.51
C LYS A 828 3.90 -3.36 31.11
N THR A 829 2.86 -3.35 30.30
CA THR A 829 1.50 -3.73 30.73
C THR A 829 1.26 -5.25 30.75
N GLY A 830 2.12 -6.01 30.08
CA GLY A 830 2.11 -7.46 30.07
C GLY A 830 3.40 -8.00 29.46
N HIS A 831 3.65 -9.30 29.66
CA HIS A 831 4.81 -9.97 29.13
C HIS A 831 4.59 -11.48 29.00
N THR A 832 5.01 -12.10 27.90
CA THR A 832 5.18 -13.56 27.83
C THR A 832 6.57 -13.94 28.35
N ALA A 833 6.62 -14.65 29.47
CA ALA A 833 7.85 -15.11 30.11
C ALA A 833 8.10 -16.60 29.87
N ASP A 834 9.37 -16.99 29.83
CA ASP A 834 9.83 -18.37 29.80
C ASP A 834 10.39 -18.74 31.20
N PRO A 835 9.71 -19.59 31.99
CA PRO A 835 10.18 -20.00 33.30
C PRO A 835 11.57 -20.67 33.33
N TYR A 836 12.09 -21.13 32.19
CA TYR A 836 13.44 -21.68 32.10
C TYR A 836 14.52 -20.60 32.11
N HIS A 837 14.22 -19.43 31.54
CA HIS A 837 15.17 -18.31 31.40
C HIS A 837 14.89 -17.16 32.38
N ASP A 838 13.62 -16.93 32.70
CA ASP A 838 13.16 -15.80 33.48
C ASP A 838 13.02 -16.14 34.97
N VAL A 839 13.29 -15.14 35.81
CA VAL A 839 13.13 -15.27 37.27
C VAL A 839 11.66 -15.06 37.63
N LEU A 840 10.94 -16.16 37.81
CA LEU A 840 9.55 -16.13 38.29
C LEU A 840 9.50 -16.55 39.76
N VAL A 841 9.11 -15.63 40.64
CA VAL A 841 9.01 -15.87 42.09
C VAL A 841 7.55 -15.78 42.51
N PRO A 842 6.90 -16.90 42.88
CA PRO A 842 5.54 -16.89 43.38
C PRO A 842 5.39 -16.04 44.64
N MET A 843 4.39 -15.16 44.64
CA MET A 843 4.06 -14.30 45.77
C MET A 843 3.04 -14.99 46.70
N PRO A 844 3.34 -15.15 48.00
CA PRO A 844 2.35 -15.61 48.97
C PRO A 844 1.16 -14.66 49.07
N ALA A 845 -0.05 -15.21 49.21
CA ALA A 845 -1.29 -14.43 49.21
C ALA A 845 -1.41 -13.45 50.38
N GLU A 846 -0.69 -13.69 51.48
CA GLU A 846 -0.64 -12.80 52.64
C GLU A 846 0.20 -11.52 52.45
N ILE A 847 1.04 -11.47 51.42
CA ILE A 847 1.88 -10.30 51.12
C ILE A 847 1.18 -9.42 50.09
N ASP A 848 1.08 -8.12 50.38
CA ASP A 848 0.56 -7.13 49.43
C ASP A 848 1.35 -7.21 48.10
N PRO A 849 0.71 -7.51 46.94
CA PRO A 849 1.39 -7.59 45.65
C PRO A 849 2.20 -6.35 45.29
N LEU A 850 1.82 -5.16 45.79
CA LEU A 850 2.57 -3.94 45.58
C LEU A 850 4.00 -4.01 46.14
N LEU A 851 4.23 -4.77 47.21
CA LEU A 851 5.56 -5.01 47.78
C LEU A 851 6.41 -5.98 46.96
N GLY A 852 5.78 -6.75 46.05
CA GLY A 852 6.46 -7.73 45.20
C GLY A 852 7.51 -7.11 44.27
N VAL A 853 7.42 -5.81 43.98
CA VAL A 853 8.42 -5.08 43.17
C VAL A 853 9.82 -5.17 43.78
N LEU A 854 9.92 -5.44 45.09
CA LEU A 854 11.18 -5.59 45.81
C LEU A 854 11.73 -7.02 45.78
N VAL A 855 10.93 -8.03 45.40
CA VAL A 855 11.23 -9.45 45.63
C VAL A 855 12.21 -10.04 44.63
N ALA A 856 12.07 -9.72 43.34
CA ALA A 856 12.89 -10.35 42.29
C ALA A 856 14.31 -9.76 42.17
N GLN A 857 14.52 -8.51 42.62
CA GLN A 857 15.80 -7.80 42.41
C GLN A 857 16.30 -7.00 43.63
N MET A 858 15.54 -6.01 44.13
CA MET A 858 16.04 -5.09 45.18
C MET A 858 16.37 -5.79 46.50
N GLY A 859 15.46 -6.63 47.01
CA GLY A 859 15.70 -7.42 48.21
C GLY A 859 16.82 -8.43 48.04
N PRO A 860 16.90 -9.16 46.92
CA PRO A 860 18.05 -10.00 46.62
C PRO A 860 19.41 -9.26 46.61
N ILE A 861 19.48 -8.00 46.20
CA ILE A 861 20.70 -7.18 46.33
C ILE A 861 21.07 -7.01 47.82
N ALA A 862 20.10 -6.59 48.64
CA ALA A 862 20.32 -6.38 50.07
C ALA A 862 20.69 -7.69 50.81
N ALA A 863 19.99 -8.78 50.50
CA ALA A 863 20.26 -10.11 51.04
C ALA A 863 21.65 -10.61 50.62
N ASN A 864 22.05 -10.40 49.35
CA ASN A 864 23.39 -10.75 48.90
C ASN A 864 24.47 -9.93 49.62
N GLY A 865 24.19 -8.67 49.98
CA GLY A 865 25.04 -7.90 50.89
C GLY A 865 25.32 -8.63 52.19
N ILE A 866 24.26 -9.09 52.87
CA ILE A 866 24.40 -9.90 54.10
C ILE A 866 25.16 -11.20 53.82
N LEU A 867 24.90 -11.86 52.68
CA LEU A 867 25.60 -13.09 52.29
C LEU A 867 27.12 -12.87 52.14
N HIS A 868 27.54 -11.71 51.63
CA HIS A 868 28.96 -11.34 51.59
C HIS A 868 29.54 -11.14 52.99
N ALA A 869 28.79 -10.58 53.94
CA ALA A 869 29.20 -10.51 55.34
C ALA A 869 29.29 -11.90 56.00
N ASP A 870 28.38 -12.81 55.68
CA ASP A 870 28.41 -14.20 56.15
C ASP A 870 29.63 -14.94 55.60
N ALA A 871 29.94 -14.75 54.31
CA ALA A 871 31.10 -15.36 53.65
C ALA A 871 32.43 -14.82 54.21
N GLU A 872 32.49 -13.55 54.62
CA GLU A 872 33.66 -13.01 55.31
C GLU A 872 33.87 -13.69 56.67
N ALA A 873 32.80 -14.10 57.36
CA ALA A 873 32.89 -14.79 58.65
C ALA A 873 33.12 -16.31 58.52
N MET A 874 32.55 -16.96 57.49
CA MET A 874 32.44 -18.43 57.40
C MET A 874 33.04 -19.04 56.12
N GLY A 875 33.60 -18.23 55.22
CA GLY A 875 34.06 -18.70 53.91
C GLY A 875 32.90 -19.24 53.05
N THR A 876 33.07 -20.41 52.45
CA THR A 876 32.03 -21.06 51.62
C THR A 876 31.02 -21.89 52.42
N GLN A 877 31.13 -21.92 53.76
CA GLN A 877 30.28 -22.74 54.63
C GLN A 877 29.06 -21.96 55.16
N VAL A 878 28.40 -21.19 54.29
CA VAL A 878 27.22 -20.39 54.67
C VAL A 878 25.93 -21.18 54.44
N ALA A 879 25.41 -21.80 55.50
CA ALA A 879 24.19 -22.60 55.45
C ALA A 879 22.90 -21.77 55.53
N SER A 880 22.91 -20.65 56.27
CA SER A 880 21.80 -19.72 56.46
C SER A 880 22.29 -18.27 56.42
N LEU A 881 21.39 -17.34 56.10
CA LEU A 881 21.71 -15.91 56.04
C LEU A 881 21.84 -15.33 57.45
N GLY A 882 22.79 -14.43 57.67
CA GLY A 882 22.88 -13.59 58.88
C GLY A 882 23.98 -13.93 59.89
N VAL A 883 24.71 -15.04 59.70
CA VAL A 883 25.78 -15.49 60.62
C VAL A 883 26.89 -14.44 60.81
N GLY A 884 27.17 -13.65 59.78
CA GLY A 884 28.16 -12.58 59.77
C GLY A 884 27.74 -11.33 60.52
N VAL A 885 26.44 -11.12 60.73
CA VAL A 885 25.89 -9.91 61.40
C VAL A 885 25.30 -10.19 62.78
N ALA A 886 24.91 -11.43 63.07
CA ALA A 886 24.28 -11.81 64.34
C ALA A 886 25.16 -11.42 65.55
N GLY A 887 24.55 -10.69 66.50
CA GLY A 887 25.18 -10.20 67.72
C GLY A 887 26.17 -9.05 67.53
N ARG A 888 26.32 -8.50 66.31
CA ARG A 888 27.31 -7.46 65.99
C ARG A 888 26.64 -6.11 65.71
N PRO A 889 27.30 -4.99 66.03
CA PRO A 889 26.86 -3.68 65.57
C PRO A 889 27.07 -3.57 64.06
N VAL A 890 26.04 -3.11 63.35
CA VAL A 890 26.03 -2.94 61.89
C VAL A 890 25.81 -1.47 61.57
N LEU A 891 26.67 -0.94 60.69
CA LEU A 891 26.50 0.39 60.12
C LEU A 891 26.11 0.26 58.64
N VAL A 892 25.08 0.99 58.22
CA VAL A 892 24.64 1.06 56.82
C VAL A 892 24.71 2.51 56.33
N ILE A 893 25.54 2.77 55.34
CA ILE A 893 25.66 4.07 54.69
C ILE A 893 24.73 4.13 53.48
N GLY A 894 23.77 5.06 53.53
CA GLY A 894 22.68 5.25 52.59
C GLY A 894 21.35 4.75 53.13
N ALA A 895 20.33 5.62 53.15
CA ALA A 895 18.95 5.27 53.51
C ALA A 895 18.03 5.30 52.29
N GLY A 896 18.53 4.90 51.12
CA GLY A 896 17.69 4.57 49.96
C GLY A 896 17.08 3.16 50.09
N THR A 897 16.34 2.69 49.08
CA THR A 897 15.65 1.39 49.10
C THR A 897 16.58 0.24 49.52
N VAL A 898 17.74 0.08 48.87
CA VAL A 898 18.68 -1.01 49.18
C VAL A 898 19.22 -0.89 50.61
N GLY A 899 19.64 0.29 51.04
CA GLY A 899 20.17 0.51 52.39
C GLY A 899 19.16 0.23 53.49
N LEU A 900 17.93 0.69 53.33
CA LEU A 900 16.84 0.37 54.26
C LEU A 900 16.58 -1.13 54.32
N MET A 901 16.52 -1.83 53.18
CA MET A 901 16.37 -3.29 53.16
C MET A 901 17.55 -4.00 53.84
N THR A 902 18.80 -3.57 53.61
CA THR A 902 19.98 -4.15 54.27
C THR A 902 19.93 -3.95 55.79
N ALA A 903 19.52 -2.77 56.26
CA ALA A 903 19.37 -2.50 57.69
C ALA A 903 18.28 -3.37 58.33
N LEU A 904 17.13 -3.53 57.66
CA LEU A 904 16.03 -4.38 58.13
C LEU A 904 16.44 -5.86 58.15
N PHE A 905 17.15 -6.34 57.12
CA PHE A 905 17.73 -7.68 57.14
C PHE A 905 18.69 -7.87 58.30
N ALA A 906 19.63 -6.94 58.51
CA ALA A 906 20.59 -7.02 59.63
C ALA A 906 19.86 -7.09 60.99
N ARG A 907 18.83 -6.25 61.19
CA ARG A 907 17.99 -6.28 62.40
C ARG A 907 17.26 -7.62 62.56
N LYS A 908 16.56 -8.09 61.52
CA LYS A 908 15.84 -9.37 61.52
C LYS A 908 16.77 -10.55 61.80
N LEU A 909 18.01 -10.48 61.32
CA LEU A 909 19.02 -11.53 61.46
C LEU A 909 19.85 -11.41 62.75
N GLY A 910 19.43 -10.53 63.67
CA GLY A 910 19.94 -10.49 65.03
C GLY A 910 21.18 -9.62 65.24
N ALA A 911 21.44 -8.63 64.39
CA ALA A 911 22.43 -7.58 64.69
C ALA A 911 22.12 -6.92 66.05
N SER A 912 23.15 -6.66 66.86
CA SER A 912 22.97 -6.12 68.21
C SER A 912 22.66 -4.62 68.23
N ASP A 913 23.05 -3.91 67.18
CA ASP A 913 22.75 -2.50 66.94
C ASP A 913 22.77 -2.27 65.42
N VAL A 914 21.84 -1.47 64.89
CA VAL A 914 21.77 -1.13 63.46
C VAL A 914 21.63 0.37 63.31
N VAL A 915 22.72 1.01 62.86
CA VAL A 915 22.75 2.44 62.55
C VAL A 915 22.72 2.60 61.04
N ILE A 916 21.79 3.41 60.54
CA ILE A 916 21.69 3.77 59.12
C ILE A 916 21.96 5.26 58.93
N THR A 917 22.57 5.63 57.82
CA THR A 917 23.02 7.02 57.60
C THR A 917 22.59 7.56 56.26
N ASP A 918 22.15 8.80 56.17
CA ASP A 918 21.91 9.48 54.88
C ASP A 918 22.00 11.00 55.07
N PRO A 919 22.51 11.77 54.10
CA PRO A 919 22.47 13.23 54.18
C PRO A 919 21.04 13.81 54.17
N SER A 920 20.06 13.11 53.59
CA SER A 920 18.66 13.58 53.53
C SER A 920 17.94 13.39 54.86
N ASP A 921 17.46 14.51 55.43
CA ASP A 921 16.63 14.51 56.64
C ASP A 921 15.34 13.69 56.44
N PHE A 922 14.73 13.80 55.25
CA PHE A 922 13.56 13.01 54.87
C PHE A 922 13.83 11.50 54.97
N ARG A 923 14.95 11.03 54.40
CA ARG A 923 15.27 9.59 54.41
C ARG A 923 15.63 9.09 55.81
N ARG A 924 16.32 9.90 56.62
CA ARG A 924 16.59 9.56 58.02
C ARG A 924 15.31 9.46 58.84
N ALA A 925 14.39 10.41 58.67
CA ALA A 925 13.08 10.35 59.34
C ALA A 925 12.27 9.10 58.94
N LYS A 926 12.35 8.67 57.68
CA LYS A 926 11.73 7.40 57.23
C LYS A 926 12.39 6.17 57.87
N ALA A 927 13.72 6.15 57.99
CA ALA A 927 14.41 5.09 58.73
C ALA A 927 13.99 5.03 60.20
N GLU A 928 13.89 6.18 60.88
CA GLU A 928 13.45 6.28 62.27
C GLU A 928 12.01 5.80 62.46
N ALA A 929 11.11 6.16 61.54
CA ALA A 929 9.73 5.68 61.55
C ALA A 929 9.63 4.15 61.42
N MET A 930 10.61 3.52 60.76
CA MET A 930 10.73 2.06 60.67
C MET A 930 11.45 1.43 61.86
N GLY A 931 11.77 2.20 62.90
CA GLY A 931 12.42 1.74 64.13
C GLY A 931 13.93 1.48 63.96
N LEU A 932 14.60 2.21 63.07
CA LEU A 932 16.06 2.18 62.91
C LEU A 932 16.70 3.43 63.52
N THR A 933 17.91 3.30 64.05
CA THR A 933 18.69 4.47 64.49
C THR A 933 19.28 5.16 63.27
N ALA A 934 18.87 6.41 62.99
CA ALA A 934 19.37 7.18 61.85
C ALA A 934 20.31 8.31 62.27
N MET A 935 21.41 8.50 61.54
CA MET A 935 22.39 9.57 61.80
C MET A 935 22.96 10.16 60.51
N THR A 936 23.66 11.29 60.60
CA THR A 936 24.48 11.76 59.47
C THR A 936 25.74 10.90 59.32
N GLU A 937 26.36 10.90 58.13
CA GLU A 937 27.61 10.16 57.87
C GLU A 937 28.75 10.60 58.82
N ASP A 938 28.82 11.88 59.18
CA ASP A 938 29.83 12.39 60.12
C ASP A 938 29.62 11.90 61.56
N GLN A 939 28.37 11.92 62.04
CA GLN A 939 28.03 11.37 63.36
C GLN A 939 28.28 9.87 63.43
N ALA A 940 28.03 9.16 62.32
CA ALA A 940 28.11 7.71 62.26
C ALA A 940 29.53 7.15 62.43
N TRP A 941 30.53 7.70 61.75
CA TRP A 941 31.90 7.23 61.91
C TRP A 941 32.44 7.54 63.31
N GLN A 942 32.06 8.69 63.88
CA GLN A 942 32.40 9.06 65.27
C GLN A 942 31.76 8.10 66.27
N HIS A 943 30.48 7.77 66.06
CA HIS A 943 29.74 6.80 66.86
C HIS A 943 30.39 5.41 66.83
N ALA A 944 30.80 4.95 65.66
CA ALA A 944 31.50 3.67 65.48
C ALA A 944 32.88 3.66 66.17
N LYS A 945 33.67 4.74 66.01
CA LYS A 945 35.01 4.85 66.61
C LYS A 945 34.98 5.04 68.12
N ALA A 946 34.00 5.77 68.65
CA ALA A 946 33.82 5.91 70.09
C ALA A 946 33.66 4.54 70.76
N ARG A 947 32.84 3.64 70.19
CA ARG A 947 32.64 2.27 70.69
C ARG A 947 33.87 1.37 70.60
N TRP A 948 34.81 1.65 69.69
CA TRP A 948 36.07 0.92 69.61
C TRP A 948 37.09 1.39 70.66
N HIS A 949 37.06 2.67 71.02
CA HIS A 949 38.06 3.30 71.90
C HIS A 949 37.59 3.55 73.34
N ASP A 950 36.41 3.07 73.75
CA ASP A 950 35.80 3.30 75.08
C ASP A 950 36.38 2.43 76.24
N GLY A 951 37.55 1.81 76.06
CA GLY A 951 38.21 1.03 77.13
C GLY A 951 37.43 -0.19 77.69
N GLY A 952 36.26 -0.53 77.13
CA GLY A 952 35.41 -1.70 77.49
C GLY A 952 35.32 -2.78 76.40
N LEU A 953 34.36 -3.72 76.53
CA LEU A 953 34.08 -4.82 75.57
C LEU A 953 33.48 -4.37 74.20
N GLY A 954 33.52 -3.07 73.90
CA GLY A 954 32.96 -2.51 72.67
C GLY A 954 33.74 -2.98 71.44
N ARG A 955 33.02 -3.44 70.40
CA ARG A 955 33.66 -4.01 69.20
C ARG A 955 34.00 -2.97 68.12
N GLY A 956 33.44 -1.77 68.16
CA GLY A 956 33.44 -0.86 67.00
C GLY A 956 32.65 -1.44 65.82
N ALA A 957 32.77 -0.82 64.63
CA ALA A 957 32.16 -1.36 63.41
C ALA A 957 33.12 -2.38 62.75
N ASP A 958 32.76 -3.66 62.81
CA ASP A 958 33.48 -4.75 62.12
C ASP A 958 33.13 -4.81 60.63
N LEU A 959 31.89 -4.41 60.32
CA LEU A 959 31.28 -4.42 59.01
C LEU A 959 30.54 -3.09 58.79
N VAL A 960 30.72 -2.52 57.61
CA VAL A 960 29.93 -1.38 57.13
C VAL A 960 29.35 -1.73 55.78
N PHE A 961 28.03 -1.65 55.64
CA PHE A 961 27.37 -1.77 54.34
C PHE A 961 27.28 -0.39 53.70
N GLN A 962 27.71 -0.26 52.46
CA GLN A 962 27.68 1.00 51.72
C GLN A 962 26.67 0.83 50.56
N THR A 963 25.69 1.72 50.44
CA THR A 963 24.68 1.68 49.37
C THR A 963 24.53 2.98 48.54
N ARG A 964 25.35 4.01 48.78
CA ARG A 964 25.33 5.28 48.04
C ARG A 964 26.40 5.32 46.95
N ALA A 965 26.04 5.65 45.73
CA ALA A 965 26.96 5.83 44.60
C ALA A 965 27.83 7.11 44.69
N HIS A 966 28.58 7.29 45.78
CA HIS A 966 29.43 8.45 46.04
C HIS A 966 30.73 8.04 46.74
N SER A 967 31.88 8.38 46.15
CA SER A 967 33.20 7.96 46.67
C SER A 967 33.51 8.52 48.06
N GLY A 968 32.96 9.68 48.42
CA GLY A 968 33.07 10.22 49.79
C GLY A 968 32.35 9.40 50.85
N SER A 969 31.23 8.75 50.50
CA SER A 969 30.51 7.84 51.39
C SER A 969 31.28 6.52 51.57
N LEU A 970 31.97 6.06 50.51
CA LEU A 970 32.91 4.93 50.63
C LEU A 970 34.11 5.26 51.53
N GLN A 971 34.69 6.47 51.41
CA GLN A 971 35.73 6.92 52.33
C GLN A 971 35.24 6.97 53.78
N THR A 972 34.02 7.46 54.00
CA THR A 972 33.42 7.48 55.35
C THR A 972 33.17 6.07 55.89
N ALA A 973 32.78 5.12 55.04
CA ALA A 973 32.65 3.71 55.40
C ALA A 973 33.98 3.13 55.92
N LEU A 974 35.07 3.38 55.18
CA LEU A 974 36.43 2.97 55.59
C LEU A 974 36.84 3.62 56.90
N LYS A 975 36.57 4.92 57.06
CA LYS A 975 36.87 5.66 58.28
C LYS A 975 36.12 5.13 59.50
N ALA A 976 34.88 4.67 59.33
CA ALA A 976 34.05 4.15 60.43
C ALA A 976 34.50 2.78 60.96
N LEU A 977 35.16 1.96 60.13
CA LEU A 977 35.57 0.61 60.50
C LEU A 977 36.62 0.58 61.61
N ARG A 978 36.58 -0.47 62.45
CA ARG A 978 37.71 -0.83 63.30
C ARG A 978 38.88 -1.40 62.46
N PRO A 979 40.10 -1.52 63.01
CA PRO A 979 41.18 -2.24 62.35
C PRO A 979 40.77 -3.64 61.87
N GLN A 980 41.21 -4.01 60.66
CA GLN A 980 40.87 -5.26 59.97
C GLN A 980 39.38 -5.46 59.67
N GLY A 981 38.59 -4.40 59.71
CA GLY A 981 37.18 -4.42 59.32
C GLY A 981 36.98 -4.45 57.80
N THR A 982 35.74 -4.71 57.37
CA THR A 982 35.39 -4.89 55.96
C THR A 982 34.19 -4.02 55.56
N VAL A 983 34.32 -3.28 54.46
CA VAL A 983 33.18 -2.62 53.79
C VAL A 983 32.55 -3.60 52.82
N ILE A 984 31.24 -3.80 52.91
CA ILE A 984 30.44 -4.48 51.89
C ILE A 984 29.76 -3.39 51.04
N ASP A 985 30.29 -3.16 49.85
CA ASP A 985 29.85 -2.10 48.95
C ASP A 985 28.82 -2.62 47.93
N LEU A 986 27.60 -2.10 48.02
CA LEU A 986 26.46 -2.41 47.16
C LEU A 986 26.14 -1.28 46.18
N ALA A 987 26.93 -0.19 46.18
CA ALA A 987 26.67 0.96 45.35
C ALA A 987 27.09 0.77 43.89
N PHE A 988 26.32 1.35 42.98
CA PHE A 988 26.66 1.44 41.55
C PHE A 988 27.17 2.85 41.22
N TYR A 989 28.49 3.01 41.13
CA TYR A 989 29.13 4.30 40.86
C TYR A 989 29.04 4.67 39.38
N GLN A 990 28.68 5.93 39.10
CA GLN A 990 28.62 6.50 37.74
C GLN A 990 29.86 7.34 37.40
N GLY A 991 30.77 7.53 38.37
CA GLY A 991 31.97 8.37 38.25
C GLY A 991 33.16 7.78 39.01
N GLY A 992 34.25 8.54 39.06
CA GLY A 992 35.53 8.12 39.66
C GLY A 992 35.56 8.10 41.20
N ALA A 993 36.77 7.86 41.73
CA ALA A 993 37.03 7.70 43.15
C ALA A 993 37.70 8.94 43.80
N ASP A 994 37.35 10.15 43.36
CA ASP A 994 38.09 11.39 43.68
C ASP A 994 38.21 11.69 45.18
N HIS A 995 37.23 11.26 45.98
CA HIS A 995 37.21 11.43 47.43
C HIS A 995 37.79 10.25 48.22
N LEU A 996 38.16 9.16 47.55
CA LEU A 996 38.70 7.96 48.20
C LEU A 996 40.18 8.16 48.54
N ARG A 997 40.56 7.90 49.79
CA ARG A 997 41.92 8.10 50.32
C ARG A 997 42.51 6.78 50.83
N LEU A 998 42.99 5.96 49.90
CA LEU A 998 43.54 4.63 50.23
C LEU A 998 44.80 4.66 51.10
N GLY A 999 45.53 5.78 51.15
CA GLY A 999 46.69 5.97 52.02
C GLY A 999 46.36 6.29 53.48
N GLU A 1000 45.09 6.59 53.80
CA GLU A 1000 44.64 6.96 55.15
C GLU A 1000 44.22 5.71 55.94
N GLU A 1001 42.96 5.61 56.38
CA GLU A 1001 42.50 4.50 57.23
C GLU A 1001 42.60 3.14 56.54
N PHE A 1002 42.41 3.07 55.23
CA PHE A 1002 42.49 1.81 54.49
C PHE A 1002 43.85 1.12 54.66
N HIS A 1003 44.95 1.85 54.40
CA HIS A 1003 46.30 1.33 54.55
C HIS A 1003 46.68 1.12 56.02
N HIS A 1004 46.42 2.10 56.88
CA HIS A 1004 46.90 2.07 58.27
C HIS A 1004 46.16 1.04 59.14
N ASN A 1005 44.89 0.78 58.85
CA ASN A 1005 44.07 -0.14 59.64
C ASN A 1005 43.91 -1.52 58.99
N GLY A 1006 44.51 -1.76 57.80
CA GLY A 1006 44.43 -3.03 57.08
C GLY A 1006 43.00 -3.42 56.71
N LEU A 1007 42.23 -2.47 56.16
CA LEU A 1007 40.80 -2.65 55.88
C LEU A 1007 40.56 -3.40 54.56
N ASN A 1008 39.36 -3.96 54.41
CA ASN A 1008 38.93 -4.63 53.17
C ASN A 1008 37.73 -3.92 52.54
N ILE A 1009 37.60 -4.03 51.22
CA ILE A 1009 36.41 -3.64 50.44
C ILE A 1009 35.93 -4.85 49.65
N ARG A 1010 34.65 -5.18 49.76
CA ARG A 1010 33.98 -6.26 49.02
C ARG A 1010 32.82 -5.68 48.22
N CYS A 1011 32.88 -5.77 46.89
CA CYS A 1011 31.75 -5.43 46.04
C CYS A 1011 30.71 -6.56 46.09
N ALA A 1012 29.47 -6.23 46.43
CA ALA A 1012 28.32 -7.13 46.41
C ALA A 1012 27.32 -6.65 45.35
N GLN A 1013 27.15 -7.43 44.28
CA GLN A 1013 26.23 -7.15 43.18
C GLN A 1013 25.24 -8.29 42.99
N ILE A 1014 24.08 -8.04 42.39
CA ILE A 1014 23.02 -9.05 42.24
C ILE A 1014 23.42 -10.26 41.39
N ASN A 1015 24.27 -10.07 40.37
CA ASN A 1015 24.62 -11.13 39.41
C ASN A 1015 25.74 -12.05 39.90
N ARG A 1016 26.39 -11.70 41.01
CA ARG A 1016 27.54 -12.44 41.53
C ARG A 1016 27.44 -12.49 43.05
N VAL A 1017 27.10 -13.66 43.55
CA VAL A 1017 27.23 -14.00 44.97
C VAL A 1017 28.69 -14.33 45.31
N PRO A 1018 29.07 -14.47 46.60
CA PRO A 1018 30.44 -14.84 46.96
C PRO A 1018 30.92 -16.11 46.26
N ARG A 1019 32.21 -16.13 45.89
CA ARG A 1019 32.81 -17.23 45.13
C ARG A 1019 32.57 -18.56 45.85
N GLY A 1020 32.04 -19.55 45.13
CA GLY A 1020 31.75 -20.89 45.66
C GLY A 1020 30.36 -21.06 46.28
N LEU A 1021 29.56 -19.98 46.40
CA LEU A 1021 28.22 -20.06 46.98
C LEU A 1021 27.08 -20.11 45.95
N SER A 1022 27.34 -19.89 44.66
CA SER A 1022 26.29 -19.78 43.62
C SER A 1022 25.38 -21.01 43.48
N ALA A 1023 25.89 -22.22 43.75
CA ALA A 1023 25.11 -23.45 43.71
C ALA A 1023 24.08 -23.54 44.85
N LEU A 1024 24.37 -22.92 46.00
CA LEU A 1024 23.51 -22.94 47.19
C LEU A 1024 22.69 -21.66 47.35
N TRP A 1025 23.17 -20.55 46.80
CA TRP A 1025 22.61 -19.20 46.92
C TRP A 1025 22.37 -18.61 45.54
N ASN A 1026 21.37 -19.16 44.84
CA ASN A 1026 20.91 -18.60 43.58
C ASN A 1026 19.91 -17.45 43.80
N ARG A 1027 19.54 -16.76 42.72
CA ARG A 1027 18.58 -15.63 42.77
C ARG A 1027 17.24 -16.00 43.41
N GLN A 1028 16.70 -17.19 43.11
CA GLN A 1028 15.44 -17.64 43.69
C GLN A 1028 15.52 -17.78 45.21
N ARG A 1029 16.63 -18.31 45.75
CA ARG A 1029 16.82 -18.40 47.21
C ARG A 1029 16.92 -17.02 47.84
N LEU A 1030 17.67 -16.09 47.26
CA LEU A 1030 17.76 -14.70 47.75
C LEU A 1030 16.41 -13.97 47.71
N ALA A 1031 15.59 -14.25 46.70
CA ALA A 1031 14.22 -13.73 46.62
C ALA A 1031 13.33 -14.29 47.73
N ARG A 1032 13.47 -15.58 48.08
CA ARG A 1032 12.74 -16.18 49.22
C ARG A 1032 13.10 -15.53 50.56
N GLU A 1033 14.37 -15.20 50.79
CA GLU A 1033 14.76 -14.43 51.99
C GLU A 1033 14.09 -13.05 52.03
N THR A 1034 13.85 -12.45 50.86
CA THR A 1034 13.11 -11.17 50.74
C THR A 1034 11.64 -11.35 51.06
N VAL A 1035 11.00 -12.42 50.57
CA VAL A 1035 9.62 -12.79 50.93
C VAL A 1035 9.50 -12.94 52.45
N ASP A 1036 10.45 -13.62 53.10
CA ASP A 1036 10.45 -13.80 54.55
C ASP A 1036 10.70 -12.49 55.33
N LEU A 1037 11.47 -11.54 54.78
CA LEU A 1037 11.57 -10.19 55.33
C LEU A 1037 10.23 -9.46 55.24
N LEU A 1038 9.56 -9.52 54.08
CA LEU A 1038 8.28 -8.83 53.88
C LEU A 1038 7.15 -9.40 54.77
N ARG A 1039 7.20 -10.68 55.16
CA ARG A 1039 6.27 -11.22 56.17
C ARG A 1039 6.41 -10.55 57.54
N HIS A 1040 7.61 -10.12 57.90
CA HIS A 1040 7.89 -9.50 59.21
C HIS A 1040 7.77 -7.97 59.17
N ASP A 1041 8.39 -7.33 58.18
CA ASP A 1041 8.52 -5.87 58.08
C ASP A 1041 7.64 -5.24 56.99
N GLY A 1042 6.81 -6.04 56.29
CA GLY A 1042 6.05 -5.59 55.12
C GLY A 1042 5.13 -4.40 55.38
N ALA A 1043 4.48 -4.32 56.55
CA ALA A 1043 3.63 -3.20 56.91
C ALA A 1043 4.42 -1.87 56.97
N ALA A 1044 5.58 -1.87 57.66
CA ALA A 1044 6.44 -0.70 57.75
C ALA A 1044 7.06 -0.34 56.40
N ILE A 1045 7.47 -1.33 55.59
CA ILE A 1045 7.99 -1.11 54.24
C ILE A 1045 6.93 -0.46 53.36
N ARG A 1046 5.69 -0.98 53.40
CA ARG A 1046 4.58 -0.42 52.63
C ARG A 1046 4.28 1.03 53.01
N GLU A 1047 4.25 1.33 54.29
CA GLU A 1047 3.89 2.66 54.79
C GLU A 1047 4.98 3.70 54.58
N HIS A 1048 6.25 3.31 54.74
CA HIS A 1048 7.36 4.27 54.82
C HIS A 1048 8.31 4.22 53.63
N MET A 1049 8.49 3.08 52.95
CA MET A 1049 9.39 2.97 51.80
C MET A 1049 8.68 3.22 50.47
N ILE A 1050 7.43 2.79 50.31
CA ILE A 1050 6.66 3.07 49.09
C ILE A 1050 6.08 4.48 49.18
N THR A 1051 6.81 5.44 48.63
CA THR A 1051 6.47 6.86 48.73
C THR A 1051 5.50 7.35 47.67
N HIS A 1052 5.49 6.70 46.50
CA HIS A 1052 4.68 7.09 45.35
C HIS A 1052 4.09 5.85 44.68
N VAL A 1053 2.78 5.90 44.41
CA VAL A 1053 2.07 4.93 43.56
C VAL A 1053 1.43 5.73 42.43
N VAL A 1054 1.97 5.60 41.22
CA VAL A 1054 1.63 6.42 40.07
C VAL A 1054 0.90 5.56 39.03
N PRO A 1055 -0.20 6.00 38.41
CA PRO A 1055 -0.77 5.27 37.28
C PRO A 1055 0.27 5.11 36.16
N PHE A 1056 0.30 3.93 35.51
CA PHE A 1056 1.27 3.65 34.45
C PHE A 1056 1.27 4.71 33.34
N GLU A 1057 0.10 5.21 32.96
CA GLU A 1057 -0.06 6.24 31.92
C GLU A 1057 0.60 7.58 32.28
N ASP A 1058 0.67 7.89 33.58
CA ASP A 1058 1.29 9.13 34.09
C ASP A 1058 2.81 8.98 34.25
N GLY A 1059 3.34 7.78 34.02
CA GLY A 1059 4.75 7.43 34.16
C GLY A 1059 5.71 8.39 33.45
N PRO A 1060 5.49 8.71 32.15
CA PRO A 1060 6.35 9.64 31.43
C PRO A 1060 6.42 11.02 32.08
N ALA A 1061 5.26 11.62 32.37
CA ALA A 1061 5.17 12.93 32.97
C ALA A 1061 5.81 12.95 34.36
N PHE A 1062 5.57 11.91 35.17
CA PHE A 1062 6.16 11.77 36.49
C PHE A 1062 7.70 11.66 36.44
N LEU A 1063 8.25 10.86 35.52
CA LEU A 1063 9.69 10.72 35.37
C LEU A 1063 10.36 12.03 34.96
N GLN A 1064 9.74 12.80 34.07
CA GLN A 1064 10.22 14.13 33.68
C GLN A 1064 10.24 15.07 34.90
N ASP A 1065 9.13 15.14 35.65
CA ASP A 1065 9.01 15.96 36.88
C ASP A 1065 10.05 15.58 37.94
N LEU A 1066 10.37 14.28 38.05
CA LEU A 1066 11.35 13.76 39.01
C LEU A 1066 12.77 14.31 38.79
N VAL A 1067 13.13 14.63 37.54
CA VAL A 1067 14.42 15.24 37.20
C VAL A 1067 14.40 16.75 37.35
N GLU A 1068 13.30 17.39 36.96
CA GLU A 1068 13.13 18.84 36.98
C GLU A 1068 12.94 19.40 38.38
N ARG A 1069 11.99 18.85 39.14
CA ARG A 1069 11.59 19.36 40.45
C ARG A 1069 12.26 18.66 41.63
N ARG A 1070 12.84 17.47 41.39
CA ARG A 1070 13.57 16.66 42.39
C ARG A 1070 12.80 16.50 43.71
N PRO A 1071 11.54 16.05 43.70
CA PRO A 1071 10.81 15.78 44.94
C PRO A 1071 11.50 14.71 45.78
N ASP A 1072 11.28 14.74 47.10
CA ASP A 1072 11.76 13.70 48.00
C ASP A 1072 11.02 12.37 47.78
N PHE A 1073 11.75 11.28 47.61
CA PHE A 1073 11.18 9.94 47.44
C PHE A 1073 12.14 8.84 47.91
N LEU A 1074 11.58 7.63 48.12
CA LEU A 1074 12.32 6.38 48.37
C LEU A 1074 12.08 5.38 47.24
N GLN A 1075 10.94 4.69 47.28
CA GLN A 1075 10.50 3.79 46.21
C GLN A 1075 9.27 4.37 45.50
N VAL A 1076 9.33 4.37 44.17
CA VAL A 1076 8.20 4.69 43.28
C VAL A 1076 7.71 3.40 42.66
N VAL A 1077 6.39 3.24 42.58
CA VAL A 1077 5.72 2.10 41.94
C VAL A 1077 4.72 2.63 40.93
N PHE A 1078 4.80 2.14 39.69
CA PHE A 1078 3.76 2.35 38.70
C PHE A 1078 2.70 1.26 38.80
N LYS A 1079 1.43 1.66 38.92
CA LYS A 1079 0.28 0.77 38.93
C LYS A 1079 -0.27 0.65 37.51
N VAL A 1080 -0.27 -0.57 36.98
CA VAL A 1080 -0.86 -0.88 35.68
C VAL A 1080 -2.35 -1.14 35.93
N GLY A 1081 -3.22 -0.37 35.26
CA GLY A 1081 -4.67 -0.47 35.41
C GLY A 1081 -5.18 -1.86 35.00
N ALA A 1082 -6.22 -2.35 35.69
CA ALA A 1082 -6.92 -3.58 35.34
C ALA A 1082 -7.77 -3.38 34.07
#